data_AF-R5QN12-F1
#
_entry.id   AF-R5QN12-F1
#
_cell.length_a   1.000
_cell.length_b   1.000
_cell.length_c   1.000
_cell.angle_alpha   90.00
_cell.angle_beta   90.00
_cell.angle_gamma   90.00
#
_symmetry.space_group_name_H-M   'P 1'
#
loop_
_entity.id
_entity.type
_entity.pdbx_description
1 polymer ?
#
loop_
_entity_poly.entity_id
_entity_poly.type
_entity_poly.pdbx_seq_one_letter_code
_entity_poly.pdbx_strand_id
1 'polypeptide(L)'
;MNKRIVSIISFMLTIMMTVNAIAAVPVSGENGQNTLYSAVSNSYGADAESVSVSDDSLSDNTISGDSLSDNTVSGDSISDNTISDNTVSGDLVSDNTISRNMVDAGDDLAAEQAAVFSLQTATTVMKDIGHTVAAVFTKSVKKPAQVKKLTLKNPAKGKLRIRYQKVTGAKGYEIVYATNRSFTASKIVLDVKKTKTDITELPQGKTYYVKVRAYKTDENGKKIYGKYSSKKKLTIKRGVAEVEAKKGTAKLGSVKLTDASTVKAAAKIKKRVKSSDEYYYLFALDSYQNKVSRLKPVAKAAKKKSVTFTLPLQKETKNSVLQKKFVVAVKKGRKYIILSDAMYITNPERTAYFSYPFPTAPSKKGLQINADMMPDVEELGVKNTAYNIILSDIIATAGQRNAQEGISYEYNGKTYWFSRSAVQGYDSLFLKTRAENMVVTGILLLGYRSDLTYLIAPKGRSQGHQYYMFNTKSKKARLQMEATCSFLAERYSGNAYVTNWVVGNEVNAYQDWNYAGLKNIQEYARAYAEEYRLVATCMKSMYQNARVYISLDNNWTRTTTGVYAGKKFLNLFAQELEKEGKIGFHIAYHPYSYPLTTADFWNDTSGLAGKGSKAKVITMANLSVMTNYVKKTYGENTRILLSETGFSSGQSEQIQAAAIAYAYYIAESNDMVDALIISRHVDNEVEIRQNIRTGLWTTYGDSIHPNEWADRKKYAWYVFKYMDTTKSSEWTDFALNYIRATSWESLIPGFSQSRFLAMRNMASTEVLWPEKITPKYVQPISLQGSESQTISYRGSGLNKNVSWGFSKNYDVPVSFTVQPYFVTRLQVTGSTNRQVTVKMRFCSGENVLEAEKVIPSEKYVNLAVKVSDWQYAGRIDKIEIYFQPAGGAFVSGAKAKLDSKRTGTYTGVIE
;
A
#
# COMPACT_ATOMS: atom_id res chain seq x y z
N MET A 1 14.54 -38.73 33.66
CA MET A 1 14.15 -38.01 32.43
C MET A 1 15.12 -36.85 32.08
N ASN A 2 16.14 -36.64 32.91
CA ASN A 2 16.66 -35.31 33.22
C ASN A 2 17.65 -34.79 32.17
N LYS A 3 18.45 -35.66 31.52
CA LYS A 3 19.40 -35.28 30.45
C LYS A 3 18.75 -34.53 29.27
N ARG A 4 17.44 -34.68 29.03
CA ARG A 4 16.71 -33.89 28.01
C ARG A 4 16.23 -32.51 28.48
N ILE A 5 16.06 -32.30 29.78
CA ILE A 5 15.64 -31.01 30.34
C ILE A 5 16.86 -30.08 30.41
N VAL A 6 17.99 -30.57 30.93
CA VAL A 6 19.29 -29.87 30.87
C VAL A 6 19.62 -29.45 29.43
N SER A 7 19.52 -30.37 28.47
CA SER A 7 19.75 -30.07 27.06
C SER A 7 18.80 -29.02 26.46
N ILE A 8 17.57 -28.85 26.97
CA ILE A 8 16.64 -27.80 26.52
C ILE A 8 16.99 -26.46 27.19
N ILE A 9 17.37 -26.46 28.47
CA ILE A 9 17.78 -25.26 29.21
C ILE A 9 19.08 -24.70 28.61
N SER A 10 20.09 -25.54 28.36
CA SER A 10 21.30 -25.13 27.64
C SER A 10 20.97 -24.55 26.27
N PHE A 11 20.08 -25.20 25.49
CA PHE A 11 19.69 -24.72 24.17
C PHE A 11 18.92 -23.38 24.23
N MET A 12 18.15 -23.12 25.28
CA MET A 12 17.50 -21.82 25.50
C MET A 12 18.49 -20.73 25.95
N LEU A 13 19.49 -21.05 26.78
CA LEU A 13 20.61 -20.12 27.03
C LEU A 13 21.37 -19.80 25.74
N THR A 14 21.68 -20.80 24.90
CA THR A 14 22.31 -20.58 23.59
C THR A 14 21.45 -19.70 22.68
N ILE A 15 20.12 -19.85 22.71
CA ILE A 15 19.20 -18.96 21.97
C ILE A 15 19.22 -17.53 22.54
N MET A 16 19.18 -17.34 23.87
CA MET A 16 19.25 -16.00 24.46
C MET A 16 20.59 -15.30 24.17
N MET A 17 21.71 -16.03 24.26
CA MET A 17 23.04 -15.52 23.89
C MET A 17 23.15 -15.18 22.39
N THR A 18 22.46 -15.92 21.51
CA THR A 18 22.46 -15.61 20.06
C THR A 18 21.45 -14.53 19.66
N VAL A 19 20.36 -14.33 20.41
CA VAL A 19 19.45 -13.19 20.19
C VAL A 19 20.13 -11.87 20.53
N ASN A 20 20.87 -11.81 21.64
CA ASN A 20 21.67 -10.60 21.98
C ASN A 20 22.82 -10.34 20.98
N ALA A 21 23.23 -11.33 20.19
CA ALA A 21 24.23 -11.19 19.14
C ALA A 21 23.66 -10.74 17.77
N ILE A 22 22.34 -10.58 17.62
CA ILE A 22 21.69 -10.16 16.37
C ILE A 22 21.47 -8.62 16.30
N ALA A 23 21.70 -7.91 17.42
CA ALA A 23 21.63 -6.44 17.49
C ALA A 23 22.91 -5.72 16.99
N ALA A 24 23.58 -6.26 15.95
CA ALA A 24 24.76 -5.63 15.34
C ALA A 24 24.85 -5.95 13.84
N VAL A 25 24.93 -4.92 12.99
CA VAL A 25 25.16 -5.04 11.53
C VAL A 25 26.16 -3.96 11.08
N PRO A 26 27.39 -4.35 10.70
CA PRO A 26 28.34 -3.46 10.01
C PRO A 26 28.27 -3.63 8.48
N VAL A 27 28.73 -2.63 7.72
CA VAL A 27 28.69 -2.60 6.25
C VAL A 27 30.09 -2.37 5.67
N SER A 28 30.58 -3.38 4.93
CA SER A 28 31.66 -3.41 3.92
C SER A 28 32.87 -2.46 3.99
N GLY A 29 34.08 -3.04 4.02
CA GLY A 29 35.35 -2.41 3.62
C GLY A 29 36.45 -3.48 3.46
N GLU A 30 37.30 -3.37 2.42
CA GLU A 30 38.23 -4.44 2.03
C GLU A 30 39.63 -4.29 2.68
N ASN A 31 40.04 -5.25 3.51
CA ASN A 31 41.18 -6.16 3.27
C ASN A 31 41.67 -6.86 4.56
N GLY A 32 42.11 -8.13 4.44
CA GLY A 32 43.18 -8.65 5.31
C GLY A 32 42.89 -9.04 6.78
N GLN A 33 41.78 -9.73 7.06
CA GLN A 33 41.58 -10.54 8.30
C GLN A 33 41.73 -9.84 9.68
N ASN A 34 40.66 -9.15 10.10
CA ASN A 34 40.20 -8.85 11.47
C ASN A 34 41.22 -8.65 12.62
N THR A 35 41.31 -7.39 13.04
CA THR A 35 41.73 -6.86 14.35
C THR A 35 40.63 -7.12 15.44
N LEU A 36 40.71 -6.73 16.72
CA LEU A 36 40.90 -5.38 17.31
C LEU A 36 41.10 -5.40 18.85
N TYR A 37 41.73 -4.36 19.40
CA TYR A 37 41.83 -4.04 20.85
C TYR A 37 42.03 -2.51 21.04
N SER A 38 41.66 -1.94 22.21
CA SER A 38 41.69 -0.48 22.59
C SER A 38 40.80 0.47 21.74
N ALA A 39 39.99 1.41 22.27
CA ALA A 39 40.13 2.52 23.25
C ALA A 39 40.70 3.82 22.60
N VAL A 40 40.37 5.08 22.98
CA VAL A 40 40.50 5.77 24.30
C VAL A 40 39.76 7.15 24.37
N SER A 41 39.09 7.44 25.50
CA SER A 41 38.81 8.72 26.26
C SER A 41 38.32 10.09 25.71
N ASN A 42 37.64 10.82 26.63
CA ASN A 42 37.64 12.30 26.89
C ASN A 42 36.92 13.25 25.89
N SER A 43 36.37 14.43 26.28
CA SER A 43 36.08 15.15 27.57
C SER A 43 35.21 16.40 27.23
N TYR A 44 34.55 17.20 28.07
CA TYR A 44 34.50 17.51 29.53
C TYR A 44 32.99 17.59 29.97
N GLY A 45 32.53 18.09 31.14
CA GLY A 45 33.10 18.77 32.31
C GLY A 45 32.12 18.83 33.49
N ALA A 46 32.50 19.45 34.62
CA ALA A 46 31.77 19.40 35.89
C ALA A 46 30.74 20.53 36.09
N ASP A 47 29.75 20.31 36.96
CA ASP A 47 29.78 20.82 38.33
C ASP A 47 28.83 20.00 39.23
N ALA A 48 28.92 20.19 40.55
CA ALA A 48 28.25 19.35 41.54
C ALA A 48 27.53 20.18 42.60
N GLU A 49 26.34 19.74 42.99
CA GLU A 49 25.72 20.18 44.24
C GLU A 49 24.90 19.04 44.86
N SER A 50 24.97 18.95 46.19
CA SER A 50 24.21 18.01 47.01
C SER A 50 22.98 18.71 47.60
N VAL A 51 21.88 17.98 47.83
CA VAL A 51 20.99 18.21 48.98
C VAL A 51 20.06 17.00 49.19
N SER A 52 19.48 16.92 50.38
CA SER A 52 18.69 15.82 50.93
C SER A 52 17.35 15.55 50.24
N VAL A 53 16.89 14.30 50.36
CA VAL A 53 15.46 13.97 50.36
C VAL A 53 14.87 14.35 51.71
N SER A 54 13.71 15.00 51.74
CA SER A 54 12.93 15.25 52.96
C SER A 54 11.43 15.24 52.64
N ASP A 55 10.74 14.26 53.24
CA ASP A 55 9.41 14.28 53.84
C ASP A 55 8.14 14.78 53.10
N ASP A 56 7.08 14.01 53.36
CA ASP A 56 5.68 14.40 53.59
C ASP A 56 4.84 15.15 52.53
N SER A 57 3.95 14.33 51.96
CA SER A 57 2.48 14.46 52.12
C SER A 57 1.63 15.09 51.00
N LEU A 58 0.37 14.68 51.06
CA LEU A 58 -0.74 14.85 50.11
C LEU A 58 -1.22 16.29 49.94
N SER A 59 -1.72 16.60 48.74
CA SER A 59 -2.96 17.39 48.57
C SER A 59 -3.63 17.12 47.21
N ASP A 60 -4.94 16.80 47.24
CA ASP A 60 -6.05 17.45 46.53
C ASP A 60 -5.81 18.17 45.17
N ASN A 61 -6.69 18.14 44.15
CA ASN A 61 -7.98 17.47 43.84
C ASN A 61 -8.20 17.63 42.28
N THR A 62 -9.25 17.25 41.53
CA THR A 62 -10.63 16.76 41.74
C THR A 62 -11.13 16.00 40.49
N ILE A 63 -11.99 14.97 40.61
CA ILE A 63 -13.01 14.61 39.59
C ILE A 63 -14.32 14.16 40.28
N SER A 64 -15.46 14.59 39.72
CA SER A 64 -16.83 14.45 40.22
C SER A 64 -17.64 13.32 39.54
N GLY A 65 -18.71 12.84 40.21
CA GLY A 65 -19.92 12.32 39.53
C GLY A 65 -20.55 11.06 40.13
N ASP A 66 -21.71 11.21 40.78
CA ASP A 66 -22.41 10.14 41.49
C ASP A 66 -23.28 9.22 40.62
N SER A 67 -23.50 7.97 41.07
CA SER A 67 -24.85 7.38 41.18
C SER A 67 -24.85 6.24 42.21
N LEU A 68 -25.78 6.26 43.17
CA LEU A 68 -25.93 5.27 44.25
C LEU A 68 -27.23 4.46 44.11
N SER A 69 -27.21 3.20 44.56
CA SER A 69 -28.30 2.40 45.19
C SER A 69 -27.97 0.90 45.14
N ASP A 70 -28.29 0.05 46.12
CA ASP A 70 -28.64 0.27 47.53
C ASP A 70 -28.31 -0.99 48.35
N ASN A 71 -28.19 -0.87 49.68
CA ASN A 71 -27.93 -2.00 50.58
C ASN A 71 -29.23 -2.72 50.98
N THR A 72 -29.22 -4.06 51.00
CA THR A 72 -30.03 -4.84 51.95
C THR A 72 -29.38 -6.19 52.23
N VAL A 73 -29.18 -6.52 53.51
CA VAL A 73 -28.87 -7.86 54.01
C VAL A 73 -29.77 -8.13 55.21
N SER A 74 -30.49 -9.24 55.21
CA SER A 74 -31.29 -9.74 56.35
C SER A 74 -31.66 -11.21 56.11
N GLY A 75 -31.45 -12.08 57.11
CA GLY A 75 -31.86 -13.48 57.04
C GLY A 75 -30.83 -14.43 57.66
N ASP A 76 -30.99 -14.69 58.96
CA ASP A 76 -30.12 -15.59 59.73
C ASP A 76 -30.36 -17.07 59.42
N SER A 77 -29.26 -17.84 59.42
CA SER A 77 -29.25 -19.19 60.01
C SER A 77 -27.80 -19.71 60.10
N ILE A 78 -27.22 -19.72 61.30
CA ILE A 78 -26.03 -20.52 61.62
C ILE A 78 -26.47 -21.77 62.38
N SER A 79 -25.89 -22.91 62.01
CA SER A 79 -25.72 -24.08 62.87
C SER A 79 -24.44 -24.79 62.40
N ASP A 80 -23.34 -24.81 63.15
CA ASP A 80 -23.11 -25.58 64.39
C ASP A 80 -22.89 -27.08 64.10
N ASN A 81 -21.91 -27.78 64.70
CA ASN A 81 -20.69 -27.39 65.43
C ASN A 81 -19.76 -28.66 65.51
N THR A 82 -18.56 -28.78 66.09
CA THR A 82 -17.71 -27.97 67.01
C THR A 82 -16.25 -28.52 66.96
N ILE A 83 -15.25 -27.77 67.47
CA ILE A 83 -14.06 -28.27 68.24
C ILE A 83 -12.93 -29.06 67.52
N SER A 84 -11.68 -29.10 68.02
CA SER A 84 -10.65 -28.05 68.31
C SER A 84 -9.37 -28.71 68.93
N ASP A 85 -8.36 -27.88 69.25
CA ASP A 85 -7.23 -28.11 70.20
C ASP A 85 -6.19 -29.21 69.86
N ASN A 86 -4.87 -28.94 69.77
CA ASN A 86 -3.99 -28.20 70.71
C ASN A 86 -2.85 -27.46 69.93
N THR A 87 -2.21 -26.35 70.35
CA THR A 87 -1.61 -25.93 71.67
C THR A 87 -0.24 -26.60 71.92
N VAL A 88 0.90 -25.92 72.17
CA VAL A 88 1.33 -24.50 71.95
C VAL A 88 2.87 -24.36 72.11
N SER A 89 3.48 -23.27 71.60
CA SER A 89 4.83 -22.71 71.92
C SER A 89 6.13 -23.54 71.71
N GLY A 90 7.28 -22.85 71.59
CA GLY A 90 8.59 -23.51 71.76
C GLY A 90 9.83 -22.85 71.12
N ASP A 91 10.03 -21.53 71.22
CA ASP A 91 11.32 -20.92 70.82
C ASP A 91 12.42 -21.21 71.85
N LEU A 92 13.53 -21.83 71.41
CA LEU A 92 14.81 -21.83 72.12
C LEU A 92 15.96 -22.04 71.12
N VAL A 93 16.89 -21.08 71.06
CA VAL A 93 18.08 -21.14 70.19
C VAL A 93 19.33 -20.93 71.03
N SER A 94 20.15 -21.97 71.18
CA SER A 94 21.58 -21.85 71.51
C SER A 94 22.34 -23.17 71.29
N ASP A 95 23.45 -23.06 70.57
CA ASP A 95 24.69 -23.84 70.69
C ASP A 95 24.75 -25.37 70.48
N ASN A 96 25.28 -25.72 69.30
CA ASN A 96 26.54 -26.45 69.13
C ASN A 96 26.95 -27.53 70.16
N THR A 97 27.13 -28.76 69.67
CA THR A 97 28.47 -29.40 69.59
C THR A 97 28.45 -30.49 68.51
N ILE A 98 29.56 -30.65 67.79
CA ILE A 98 29.73 -31.64 66.71
C ILE A 98 30.37 -32.92 67.26
N SER A 99 29.78 -34.08 66.96
CA SER A 99 30.48 -35.38 66.99
C SER A 99 30.17 -36.17 65.71
N ARG A 100 31.20 -36.46 64.92
CA ARG A 100 31.07 -37.21 63.65
C ARG A 100 30.95 -38.72 63.93
N ASN A 101 30.19 -39.43 63.11
CA ASN A 101 30.66 -40.66 62.47
C ASN A 101 29.83 -40.97 61.20
N MET A 102 30.44 -41.73 60.28
CA MET A 102 29.89 -42.06 58.94
C MET A 102 28.83 -43.20 59.04
N VAL A 103 28.01 -43.55 58.04
CA VAL A 103 28.35 -44.06 56.68
C VAL A 103 27.24 -43.77 55.64
N ASP A 104 27.67 -43.53 54.39
CA ASP A 104 26.96 -43.53 53.08
C ASP A 104 25.45 -43.21 52.94
N ALA A 105 25.16 -42.05 52.32
CA ALA A 105 24.20 -41.91 51.21
C ALA A 105 24.56 -40.66 50.37
N GLY A 106 24.62 -40.78 49.04
CA GLY A 106 25.30 -39.79 48.16
C GLY A 106 24.42 -38.78 47.38
N ASP A 107 25.04 -37.65 47.07
CA ASP A 107 24.85 -36.66 45.98
C ASP A 107 23.46 -36.05 45.64
N ASP A 108 22.33 -36.77 45.73
CA ASP A 108 21.07 -36.28 45.12
C ASP A 108 20.46 -35.05 45.85
N LEU A 109 20.61 -34.93 47.18
CA LEU A 109 19.99 -33.83 47.95
C LEU A 109 20.62 -32.45 47.69
N ALA A 110 21.94 -32.38 47.56
CA ALA A 110 22.66 -31.11 47.38
C ALA A 110 22.34 -30.46 46.02
N ALA A 111 22.17 -31.28 44.98
CA ALA A 111 21.74 -30.82 43.66
C ALA A 111 20.31 -30.26 43.66
N GLU A 112 19.41 -30.83 44.46
CA GLU A 112 18.02 -30.38 44.52
C GLU A 112 17.87 -29.03 45.25
N GLN A 113 18.60 -28.83 46.35
CA GLN A 113 18.62 -27.53 47.07
C GLN A 113 19.26 -26.41 46.23
N ALA A 114 20.38 -26.67 45.55
CA ALA A 114 21.01 -25.68 44.67
C ALA A 114 20.11 -25.27 43.48
N ALA A 115 19.32 -26.21 42.95
CA ALA A 115 18.34 -25.95 41.91
C ALA A 115 17.16 -25.09 42.41
N VAL A 116 16.66 -25.32 43.63
CA VAL A 116 15.59 -24.52 44.25
C VAL A 116 16.03 -23.06 44.45
N PHE A 117 17.21 -22.82 45.01
CA PHE A 117 17.74 -21.47 45.23
C PHE A 117 17.89 -20.70 43.90
N SER A 118 18.46 -21.36 42.89
CA SER A 118 18.60 -20.79 41.53
C SER A 118 17.25 -20.43 40.89
N LEU A 119 16.19 -21.20 41.17
CA LEU A 119 14.84 -20.95 40.66
C LEU A 119 14.17 -19.77 41.35
N GLN A 120 14.41 -19.54 42.65
CA GLN A 120 13.91 -18.38 43.38
C GLN A 120 14.49 -17.07 42.83
N THR A 121 15.81 -16.98 42.67
CA THR A 121 16.47 -15.77 42.13
C THR A 121 15.98 -15.42 40.72
N ALA A 122 15.80 -16.43 39.85
CA ALA A 122 15.23 -16.22 38.52
C ALA A 122 13.75 -15.78 38.56
N THR A 123 12.98 -16.22 39.56
CA THR A 123 11.57 -15.84 39.72
C THR A 123 11.41 -14.38 40.15
N THR A 124 12.30 -13.86 40.99
CA THR A 124 12.32 -12.43 41.36
C THR A 124 12.58 -11.56 40.12
N VAL A 125 13.67 -11.80 39.40
CA VAL A 125 14.08 -10.99 38.22
C VAL A 125 13.00 -10.93 37.13
N MET A 126 12.20 -11.99 36.95
CA MET A 126 11.12 -12.00 35.94
C MET A 126 9.82 -11.35 36.41
N LYS A 127 9.65 -11.11 37.71
CA LYS A 127 8.48 -10.43 38.28
C LYS A 127 8.49 -8.94 37.96
N ASP A 128 9.66 -8.31 38.01
CA ASP A 128 9.85 -6.87 37.83
C ASP A 128 9.69 -6.42 36.35
N ILE A 129 9.80 -7.35 35.40
CA ILE A 129 9.46 -7.18 33.97
C ILE A 129 8.05 -7.70 33.63
N GLY A 130 7.15 -7.78 34.61
CA GLY A 130 5.71 -8.02 34.40
C GLY A 130 5.31 -9.42 33.92
N HIS A 131 6.24 -10.39 33.94
CA HIS A 131 6.01 -11.74 33.40
C HIS A 131 6.03 -12.83 34.48
N THR A 132 4.85 -13.20 34.98
CA THR A 132 4.71 -14.31 35.93
C THR A 132 5.12 -15.65 35.32
N VAL A 133 6.31 -16.14 35.65
CA VAL A 133 6.72 -17.52 35.35
C VAL A 133 6.13 -18.46 36.39
N ALA A 134 5.03 -19.12 36.02
CA ALA A 134 4.50 -20.24 36.77
C ALA A 134 5.49 -21.42 36.68
N ALA A 135 6.17 -21.75 37.76
CA ALA A 135 7.03 -22.93 37.86
C ALA A 135 6.20 -24.21 37.69
N VAL A 136 6.21 -24.80 36.49
CA VAL A 136 5.30 -25.90 36.14
C VAL A 136 5.78 -27.22 36.73
N PHE A 137 5.40 -27.49 37.98
CA PHE A 137 5.35 -28.84 38.55
C PHE A 137 4.31 -29.68 37.78
N THR A 138 4.68 -30.21 36.61
CA THR A 138 3.75 -30.86 35.68
C THR A 138 3.03 -32.05 36.33
N LYS A 139 1.77 -31.87 36.71
CA LYS A 139 1.01 -32.88 37.46
C LYS A 139 0.66 -34.04 36.53
N SER A 140 1.42 -35.13 36.62
CA SER A 140 1.46 -36.21 35.62
C SER A 140 0.07 -36.72 35.21
N VAL A 141 -0.39 -36.29 34.03
CA VAL A 141 -1.78 -36.46 33.60
C VAL A 141 -2.07 -37.92 33.24
N LYS A 142 -2.50 -38.70 34.25
CA LYS A 142 -2.84 -40.13 34.13
C LYS A 142 -3.74 -40.38 32.91
N LYS A 143 -3.16 -41.08 31.91
CA LYS A 143 -3.76 -41.36 30.59
C LYS A 143 -5.17 -41.92 30.76
N PRO A 144 -6.18 -41.41 30.02
CA PRO A 144 -7.55 -41.87 30.16
C PRO A 144 -7.71 -43.34 29.73
N ALA A 145 -8.69 -44.02 30.34
CA ALA A 145 -8.92 -45.45 30.12
C ALA A 145 -9.32 -45.78 28.66
N GLN A 146 -9.15 -47.05 28.29
CA GLN A 146 -9.51 -47.56 26.97
C GLN A 146 -11.03 -47.46 26.74
N VAL A 147 -11.43 -46.99 25.54
CA VAL A 147 -12.84 -46.78 25.19
C VAL A 147 -13.57 -48.13 25.03
N LYS A 148 -14.55 -48.39 25.90
CA LYS A 148 -15.40 -49.59 25.90
C LYS A 148 -16.72 -49.39 25.12
N LYS A 149 -17.42 -50.51 24.85
CA LYS A 149 -18.74 -50.58 24.17
C LYS A 149 -18.84 -49.83 22.82
N LEU A 150 -17.79 -49.86 21.99
CA LEU A 150 -17.83 -49.30 20.63
C LEU A 150 -18.83 -50.05 19.74
N THR A 151 -19.81 -49.32 19.21
CA THR A 151 -20.88 -49.81 18.32
C THR A 151 -21.02 -48.92 17.08
N LEU A 152 -21.41 -49.54 15.96
CA LEU A 152 -21.57 -48.91 14.65
C LEU A 152 -22.97 -49.24 14.10
N LYS A 153 -23.70 -48.26 13.54
CA LYS A 153 -24.99 -48.47 12.84
C LYS A 153 -25.07 -47.64 11.55
N ASN A 154 -25.87 -48.09 10.58
CA ASN A 154 -26.30 -47.31 9.41
C ASN A 154 -27.77 -46.86 9.59
N PRO A 155 -28.02 -45.73 10.30
CA PRO A 155 -29.40 -45.29 10.57
C PRO A 155 -30.07 -44.60 9.37
N ALA A 156 -29.31 -44.10 8.39
CA ALA A 156 -29.84 -43.38 7.24
C ALA A 156 -28.86 -43.42 6.04
N LYS A 157 -29.33 -43.00 4.87
CA LYS A 157 -28.57 -42.98 3.60
C LYS A 157 -27.19 -42.31 3.75
N GLY A 158 -26.13 -43.09 3.54
CA GLY A 158 -24.73 -42.65 3.63
C GLY A 158 -24.26 -42.24 5.03
N LYS A 159 -24.95 -42.68 6.08
CA LYS A 159 -24.70 -42.27 7.48
C LYS A 159 -24.10 -43.42 8.30
N LEU A 160 -22.91 -43.24 8.85
CA LEU A 160 -22.27 -44.15 9.81
C LEU A 160 -22.35 -43.53 11.19
N ARG A 161 -23.19 -44.10 12.05
CA ARG A 161 -23.35 -43.70 13.46
C ARG A 161 -22.40 -44.49 14.32
N ILE A 162 -21.51 -43.79 14.99
CA ILE A 162 -20.54 -44.30 15.96
C ILE A 162 -21.05 -43.96 17.37
N ARG A 163 -21.13 -44.96 18.27
CA ARG A 163 -21.38 -44.76 19.71
C ARG A 163 -20.40 -45.56 20.54
N TYR A 164 -20.03 -45.06 21.71
CA TYR A 164 -19.17 -45.74 22.68
C TYR A 164 -19.45 -45.25 24.11
N GLN A 165 -18.93 -45.94 25.12
CA GLN A 165 -19.09 -45.57 26.53
C GLN A 165 -18.27 -44.31 26.87
N LYS A 166 -18.82 -43.43 27.73
CA LYS A 166 -18.10 -42.28 28.29
C LYS A 166 -16.90 -42.80 29.10
N VAL A 167 -15.73 -42.19 28.91
CA VAL A 167 -14.54 -42.43 29.74
C VAL A 167 -14.44 -41.31 30.77
N THR A 168 -14.35 -41.67 32.05
CA THR A 168 -14.25 -40.73 33.17
C THR A 168 -13.02 -39.84 33.02
N GLY A 169 -13.20 -38.54 33.26
CA GLY A 169 -12.13 -37.53 33.15
C GLY A 169 -11.57 -37.31 31.73
N ALA A 170 -12.21 -37.80 30.66
CA ALA A 170 -11.78 -37.51 29.29
C ALA A 170 -12.24 -36.12 28.83
N LYS A 171 -11.32 -35.28 28.32
CA LYS A 171 -11.62 -33.96 27.73
C LYS A 171 -12.19 -34.08 26.30
N GLY A 172 -11.91 -35.20 25.63
CA GLY A 172 -12.46 -35.55 24.32
C GLY A 172 -12.06 -36.94 23.85
N TYR A 173 -12.37 -37.25 22.59
CA TYR A 173 -12.09 -38.53 21.95
C TYR A 173 -11.59 -38.32 20.53
N GLU A 174 -10.60 -39.11 20.13
CA GLU A 174 -10.16 -39.23 18.74
C GLU A 174 -10.82 -40.46 18.11
N ILE A 175 -11.64 -40.23 17.09
CA ILE A 175 -12.21 -41.27 16.22
C ILE A 175 -11.31 -41.41 15.00
N VAL A 176 -10.87 -42.63 14.70
CA VAL A 176 -10.16 -42.95 13.45
C VAL A 176 -10.99 -43.95 12.65
N TYR A 177 -11.30 -43.62 11.39
CA TYR A 177 -11.98 -44.52 10.46
C TYR A 177 -11.23 -44.64 9.13
N ALA A 178 -11.28 -45.81 8.49
CA ALA A 178 -10.61 -46.09 7.22
C ALA A 178 -11.37 -47.18 6.43
N THR A 179 -11.13 -47.28 5.13
CA THR A 179 -11.61 -48.42 4.32
C THR A 179 -10.74 -49.67 4.47
N ASN A 180 -9.57 -49.60 5.13
CA ASN A 180 -8.71 -50.76 5.38
C ASN A 180 -8.49 -51.07 6.88
N ARG A 181 -8.38 -52.37 7.23
CA ARG A 181 -8.31 -52.88 8.62
C ARG A 181 -7.02 -52.46 9.37
N SER A 182 -5.96 -52.14 8.63
CA SER A 182 -4.67 -51.67 9.16
C SER A 182 -4.63 -50.16 9.41
N PHE A 183 -5.56 -49.37 8.84
CA PHE A 183 -5.56 -47.90 8.87
C PHE A 183 -4.31 -47.26 8.22
N THR A 184 -3.61 -47.97 7.34
CA THR A 184 -2.43 -47.45 6.62
C THR A 184 -2.79 -46.52 5.47
N ALA A 185 -3.96 -46.70 4.84
CA ALA A 185 -4.42 -45.94 3.69
C ALA A 185 -5.83 -45.39 3.94
N SER A 186 -6.17 -44.25 3.33
CA SER A 186 -7.50 -43.63 3.39
C SER A 186 -8.08 -43.41 4.79
N LYS A 187 -7.24 -43.41 5.85
CA LYS A 187 -7.67 -43.08 7.21
C LYS A 187 -8.07 -41.61 7.32
N ILE A 188 -9.14 -41.35 8.04
CA ILE A 188 -9.58 -40.03 8.47
C ILE A 188 -9.62 -40.05 10.01
N VAL A 189 -9.18 -38.95 10.61
CA VAL A 189 -9.11 -38.72 12.06
C VAL A 189 -10.05 -37.57 12.40
N LEU A 190 -10.85 -37.72 13.46
CA LEU A 190 -11.81 -36.72 13.93
C LEU A 190 -11.73 -36.62 15.45
N ASP A 191 -11.42 -35.43 15.97
CA ASP A 191 -11.58 -35.12 17.40
C ASP A 191 -13.02 -34.70 17.70
N VAL A 192 -13.61 -35.28 18.76
CA VAL A 192 -14.98 -35.01 19.19
C VAL A 192 -15.11 -34.97 20.70
N LYS A 193 -15.96 -34.08 21.23
CA LYS A 193 -16.33 -34.05 22.66
C LYS A 193 -17.46 -35.04 23.01
N LYS A 194 -18.27 -35.46 22.03
CA LYS A 194 -19.51 -36.26 22.22
C LYS A 194 -19.27 -37.76 21.97
N THR A 195 -19.83 -38.62 22.81
CA THR A 195 -19.76 -40.11 22.71
C THR A 195 -20.62 -40.72 21.59
N LYS A 196 -21.34 -39.88 20.84
CA LYS A 196 -22.18 -40.22 19.69
C LYS A 196 -21.75 -39.29 18.55
N THR A 197 -21.25 -39.86 17.45
CA THR A 197 -20.82 -39.13 16.26
C THR A 197 -21.40 -39.77 15.01
N ASP A 198 -22.01 -38.97 14.14
CA ASP A 198 -22.53 -39.42 12.85
C ASP A 198 -21.62 -38.92 11.72
N ILE A 199 -20.98 -39.83 10.98
CA ILE A 199 -20.28 -39.52 9.72
C ILE A 199 -21.30 -39.63 8.58
N THR A 200 -21.26 -38.71 7.61
CA THR A 200 -22.23 -38.59 6.50
C THR A 200 -21.56 -38.70 5.13
N GLU A 201 -22.35 -38.69 4.05
CA GLU A 201 -21.87 -38.74 2.65
C GLU A 201 -21.00 -39.97 2.33
N LEU A 202 -21.23 -41.10 3.01
CA LEU A 202 -20.55 -42.36 2.73
C LEU A 202 -21.26 -43.13 1.59
N PRO A 203 -20.51 -43.67 0.62
CA PRO A 203 -21.07 -44.33 -0.55
C PRO A 203 -21.54 -45.76 -0.23
N GLN A 204 -22.43 -46.28 -1.08
CA GLN A 204 -23.00 -47.62 -0.90
C GLN A 204 -21.95 -48.73 -1.05
N GLY A 205 -22.13 -49.85 -0.35
CA GLY A 205 -21.27 -51.04 -0.44
C GLY A 205 -19.90 -50.93 0.24
N LYS A 206 -19.34 -49.72 0.45
CA LYS A 206 -18.04 -49.59 1.13
C LYS A 206 -18.12 -50.04 2.60
N THR A 207 -17.07 -50.75 3.03
CA THR A 207 -16.88 -51.17 4.42
C THR A 207 -15.87 -50.25 5.11
N TYR A 208 -16.25 -49.76 6.29
CA TYR A 208 -15.40 -48.88 7.11
C TYR A 208 -15.02 -49.57 8.41
N TYR A 209 -13.73 -49.55 8.71
CA TYR A 209 -13.14 -49.93 9.98
C TYR A 209 -13.04 -48.70 10.88
N VAL A 210 -13.36 -48.84 12.16
CA VAL A 210 -13.38 -47.75 13.15
C VAL A 210 -12.66 -48.20 14.43
N LYS A 211 -11.88 -47.28 15.01
CA LYS A 211 -11.33 -47.36 16.37
C LYS A 211 -11.43 -45.99 17.04
N VAL A 212 -11.55 -45.95 18.36
CA VAL A 212 -11.70 -44.70 19.13
C VAL A 212 -10.76 -44.72 20.34
N ARG A 213 -10.13 -43.60 20.69
CA ARG A 213 -9.41 -43.42 21.96
C ARG A 213 -9.85 -42.15 22.66
N ALA A 214 -9.88 -42.16 24.00
CA ALA A 214 -10.08 -40.95 24.79
C ALA A 214 -8.77 -40.13 24.86
N TYR A 215 -8.89 -38.82 25.09
CA TYR A 215 -7.77 -37.96 25.47
C TYR A 215 -8.12 -37.05 26.65
N LYS A 216 -7.11 -36.71 27.43
CA LYS A 216 -7.07 -35.55 28.33
C LYS A 216 -6.26 -34.43 27.67
N THR A 217 -6.36 -33.23 28.20
CA THR A 217 -5.36 -32.17 27.99
C THR A 217 -4.51 -32.06 29.24
N ASP A 218 -3.23 -31.76 29.09
CA ASP A 218 -2.40 -31.24 30.19
C ASP A 218 -2.65 -29.73 30.40
N GLU A 219 -1.99 -29.12 31.40
CA GLU A 219 -2.09 -27.69 31.71
C GLU A 219 -1.74 -26.81 30.49
N ASN A 220 -0.78 -27.26 29.67
CA ASN A 220 -0.36 -26.62 28.42
C ASN A 220 -1.27 -26.95 27.21
N GLY A 221 -2.47 -27.49 27.45
CA GLY A 221 -3.49 -27.80 26.43
C GLY A 221 -3.16 -28.98 25.50
N LYS A 222 -2.02 -29.66 25.68
CA LYS A 222 -1.54 -30.73 24.80
C LYS A 222 -2.26 -32.05 25.10
N LYS A 223 -2.58 -32.79 24.04
CA LYS A 223 -3.48 -33.96 24.13
C LYS A 223 -2.75 -35.23 24.58
N ILE A 224 -3.11 -35.72 25.77
CA ILE A 224 -2.61 -36.95 26.37
C ILE A 224 -3.60 -38.09 26.10
N TYR A 225 -3.23 -39.00 25.20
CA TYR A 225 -4.12 -40.05 24.67
C TYR A 225 -4.07 -41.38 25.43
N GLY A 226 -5.24 -42.03 25.56
CA GLY A 226 -5.38 -43.40 26.05
C GLY A 226 -5.19 -44.47 24.96
N LYS A 227 -5.32 -45.75 25.35
CA LYS A 227 -5.34 -46.90 24.42
C LYS A 227 -6.58 -46.83 23.49
N TYR A 228 -6.41 -47.22 22.22
CA TYR A 228 -7.54 -47.39 21.29
C TYR A 228 -8.46 -48.53 21.71
N SER A 229 -9.75 -48.38 21.47
CA SER A 229 -10.74 -49.46 21.49
C SER A 229 -10.36 -50.59 20.52
N SER A 230 -10.91 -51.79 20.75
CA SER A 230 -10.95 -52.84 19.74
C SER A 230 -11.56 -52.31 18.43
N LYS A 231 -11.02 -52.74 17.29
CA LYS A 231 -11.48 -52.33 15.96
C LYS A 231 -12.87 -52.93 15.68
N LYS A 232 -13.82 -52.12 15.20
CA LYS A 232 -15.11 -52.60 14.66
C LYS A 232 -15.20 -52.27 13.16
N LYS A 233 -16.01 -53.01 12.40
CA LYS A 233 -16.29 -52.76 10.98
C LYS A 233 -17.79 -52.61 10.72
N LEU A 234 -18.19 -51.79 9.73
CA LEU A 234 -19.56 -51.73 9.21
C LEU A 234 -19.56 -51.46 7.70
N THR A 235 -20.43 -52.17 6.98
CA THR A 235 -20.69 -51.96 5.54
C THR A 235 -21.88 -51.03 5.33
N ILE A 236 -21.75 -50.04 4.45
CA ILE A 236 -22.79 -49.04 4.20
C ILE A 236 -23.84 -49.59 3.23
N LYS A 237 -24.81 -50.35 3.77
CA LYS A 237 -25.94 -50.92 2.99
C LYS A 237 -26.76 -49.84 2.28
N ARG A 238 -27.16 -48.77 2.98
CA ARG A 238 -27.82 -47.59 2.39
C ARG A 238 -26.78 -46.47 2.27
N GLY A 239 -26.37 -46.12 1.05
CA GLY A 239 -25.29 -45.15 0.79
C GLY A 239 -25.67 -44.00 -0.15
N VAL A 240 -24.75 -43.06 -0.35
CA VAL A 240 -24.85 -42.11 -1.47
C VAL A 240 -24.27 -42.73 -2.75
N ALA A 241 -24.76 -42.30 -3.91
CA ALA A 241 -24.11 -42.61 -5.19
C ALA A 241 -22.82 -41.79 -5.34
N GLU A 242 -21.81 -42.36 -6.01
CA GLU A 242 -20.62 -41.60 -6.46
C GLU A 242 -20.75 -41.28 -7.95
N VAL A 243 -20.39 -40.07 -8.36
CA VAL A 243 -20.22 -39.69 -9.78
C VAL A 243 -18.76 -39.80 -10.21
N GLU A 244 -18.52 -40.00 -11.50
CA GLU A 244 -17.15 -40.01 -12.05
C GLU A 244 -16.45 -38.66 -11.92
N ALA A 245 -15.12 -38.72 -11.83
CA ALA A 245 -14.27 -37.56 -11.61
C ALA A 245 -14.08 -36.76 -12.91
N LYS A 246 -14.72 -35.59 -13.02
CA LYS A 246 -14.52 -34.61 -14.09
C LYS A 246 -14.62 -33.17 -13.60
N LYS A 247 -14.07 -32.22 -14.38
CA LYS A 247 -14.20 -30.77 -14.15
C LYS A 247 -15.70 -30.37 -14.10
N GLY A 248 -16.02 -29.37 -13.28
CA GLY A 248 -17.40 -28.90 -13.04
C GLY A 248 -18.18 -29.71 -11.99
N THR A 249 -17.61 -30.78 -11.42
CA THR A 249 -18.26 -31.52 -10.32
C THR A 249 -18.07 -30.84 -8.95
N ALA A 250 -17.05 -29.99 -8.82
CA ALA A 250 -16.82 -29.13 -7.67
C ALA A 250 -16.77 -27.65 -8.09
N LYS A 251 -17.26 -26.74 -7.24
CA LYS A 251 -17.09 -25.28 -7.39
C LYS A 251 -16.38 -24.73 -6.16
N LEU A 252 -15.27 -24.02 -6.37
CA LEU A 252 -14.72 -23.11 -5.35
C LEU A 252 -15.68 -21.93 -5.21
N GLY A 253 -16.13 -21.69 -3.98
CA GLY A 253 -17.04 -20.58 -3.64
C GLY A 253 -16.29 -19.36 -3.11
N SER A 254 -15.13 -19.57 -2.50
CA SER A 254 -14.19 -18.51 -2.11
C SER A 254 -12.79 -19.07 -1.91
N VAL A 255 -11.79 -18.24 -2.20
CA VAL A 255 -10.44 -18.35 -1.66
C VAL A 255 -10.09 -16.98 -1.10
N LYS A 256 -9.93 -16.90 0.22
CA LYS A 256 -9.67 -15.64 0.94
C LYS A 256 -8.71 -15.84 2.10
N LEU A 257 -7.97 -14.78 2.43
CA LEU A 257 -7.26 -14.64 3.69
C LEU A 257 -8.25 -14.44 4.85
N THR A 258 -8.04 -15.11 5.98
CA THR A 258 -8.76 -14.84 7.25
C THR A 258 -8.05 -13.80 8.13
N ASP A 259 -6.75 -13.66 7.91
CA ASP A 259 -5.76 -12.88 8.63
C ASP A 259 -4.54 -12.77 7.70
N ALA A 260 -3.52 -12.00 8.08
CA ALA A 260 -2.34 -11.79 7.23
C ALA A 260 -1.57 -13.07 6.87
N SER A 261 -1.76 -14.17 7.61
CA SER A 261 -0.95 -15.39 7.51
C SER A 261 -1.68 -16.61 6.93
N THR A 262 -3.02 -16.63 6.94
CA THR A 262 -3.81 -17.85 6.69
C THR A 262 -4.78 -17.74 5.53
N VAL A 263 -4.64 -18.63 4.55
CA VAL A 263 -5.57 -18.79 3.42
C VAL A 263 -6.65 -19.82 3.77
N LYS A 264 -7.90 -19.48 3.45
CA LYS A 264 -9.10 -20.31 3.61
C LYS A 264 -9.80 -20.47 2.26
N ALA A 265 -9.82 -21.70 1.74
CA ALA A 265 -10.53 -22.04 0.50
C ALA A 265 -11.79 -22.86 0.81
N ALA A 266 -12.94 -22.45 0.31
CA ALA A 266 -14.22 -23.13 0.51
C ALA A 266 -14.78 -23.68 -0.81
N ALA A 267 -15.18 -24.95 -0.82
CA ALA A 267 -15.70 -25.62 -2.01
C ALA A 267 -17.03 -26.34 -1.75
N LYS A 268 -17.94 -26.25 -2.73
CA LYS A 268 -19.21 -26.99 -2.78
C LYS A 268 -19.14 -28.09 -3.84
N ILE A 269 -19.58 -29.29 -3.49
CA ILE A 269 -19.55 -30.49 -4.35
C ILE A 269 -20.93 -31.15 -4.28
N LYS A 270 -21.76 -31.01 -5.33
CA LYS A 270 -23.19 -31.38 -5.29
C LYS A 270 -23.45 -32.88 -5.08
N LYS A 271 -22.67 -33.73 -5.75
CA LYS A 271 -22.73 -35.21 -5.68
C LYS A 271 -21.33 -35.73 -5.32
N ARG A 272 -21.24 -36.76 -4.46
CA ARG A 272 -19.94 -37.33 -4.04
C ARG A 272 -19.18 -37.83 -5.26
N VAL A 273 -17.87 -37.61 -5.31
CA VAL A 273 -17.03 -37.96 -6.47
C VAL A 273 -16.15 -39.16 -6.17
N LYS A 274 -16.14 -40.12 -7.10
CA LYS A 274 -15.36 -41.37 -7.07
C LYS A 274 -13.86 -41.08 -7.04
N SER A 275 -13.10 -41.89 -6.29
CA SER A 275 -11.64 -41.75 -6.14
C SER A 275 -11.05 -43.00 -5.50
N SER A 276 -9.72 -43.14 -5.61
CA SER A 276 -8.95 -44.15 -4.86
C SER A 276 -8.95 -43.93 -3.34
N ASP A 277 -9.36 -42.75 -2.85
CA ASP A 277 -9.48 -42.48 -1.42
C ASP A 277 -10.70 -41.59 -1.04
N GLU A 278 -10.75 -41.24 0.23
CA GLU A 278 -11.88 -40.61 0.91
C GLU A 278 -11.69 -39.10 1.15
N TYR A 279 -10.73 -38.49 0.42
CA TYR A 279 -10.41 -37.06 0.49
C TYR A 279 -10.79 -36.29 -0.78
N TYR A 280 -11.08 -35.00 -0.59
CA TYR A 280 -10.84 -33.96 -1.60
C TYR A 280 -9.49 -33.30 -1.31
N TYR A 281 -8.79 -32.88 -2.35
CA TYR A 281 -7.48 -32.26 -2.29
C TYR A 281 -7.53 -30.84 -2.87
N LEU A 282 -6.80 -29.91 -2.26
CA LEU A 282 -6.54 -28.58 -2.82
C LEU A 282 -5.13 -28.56 -3.40
N PHE A 283 -4.98 -28.01 -4.59
CA PHE A 283 -3.68 -27.71 -5.20
C PHE A 283 -3.58 -26.19 -5.42
N ALA A 284 -2.38 -25.65 -5.21
CA ALA A 284 -1.98 -24.31 -5.65
C ALA A 284 -1.18 -24.46 -6.95
N LEU A 285 -1.42 -23.57 -7.91
CA LEU A 285 -0.83 -23.55 -9.25
C LEU A 285 -0.36 -22.13 -9.58
N ASP A 286 0.71 -22.00 -10.35
CA ASP A 286 1.04 -20.73 -11.00
C ASP A 286 0.02 -20.38 -12.10
N SER A 287 -0.07 -19.10 -12.52
CA SER A 287 -0.98 -18.66 -13.59
C SER A 287 -0.85 -19.48 -14.88
N TYR A 288 0.40 -19.82 -15.23
CA TYR A 288 0.76 -20.56 -16.44
C TYR A 288 0.53 -22.08 -16.34
N GLN A 289 0.12 -22.60 -15.17
CA GLN A 289 -0.12 -24.02 -14.94
C GLN A 289 -1.62 -24.36 -15.00
N ASN A 290 -1.97 -25.34 -15.85
CA ASN A 290 -3.33 -25.88 -15.98
C ASN A 290 -3.45 -27.37 -15.58
N LYS A 291 -2.37 -27.97 -15.06
CA LYS A 291 -2.26 -29.39 -14.72
C LYS A 291 -1.62 -29.55 -13.34
N VAL A 292 -2.17 -30.47 -12.53
CA VAL A 292 -1.63 -30.85 -11.20
C VAL A 292 -0.59 -31.98 -11.24
N SER A 293 -0.16 -32.39 -12.44
CA SER A 293 0.92 -33.37 -12.63
C SER A 293 2.24 -32.84 -12.07
N ARG A 294 2.97 -33.69 -11.32
CA ARG A 294 4.22 -33.36 -10.59
C ARG A 294 4.06 -32.39 -9.39
N LEU A 295 2.87 -31.82 -9.15
CA LEU A 295 2.59 -31.02 -7.95
C LEU A 295 2.21 -31.89 -6.75
N LYS A 296 2.41 -31.37 -5.54
CA LYS A 296 1.86 -31.93 -4.28
C LYS A 296 0.62 -31.13 -3.88
N PRO A 297 -0.43 -31.76 -3.30
CA PRO A 297 -1.58 -31.03 -2.78
C PRO A 297 -1.17 -30.21 -1.54
N VAL A 298 -1.60 -28.95 -1.49
CA VAL A 298 -1.30 -28.01 -0.40
C VAL A 298 -2.21 -28.21 0.82
N ALA A 299 -3.41 -28.77 0.60
CA ALA A 299 -4.33 -29.15 1.67
C ALA A 299 -5.22 -30.34 1.25
N LYS A 300 -5.91 -30.96 2.22
CA LYS A 300 -6.91 -32.00 1.97
C LYS A 300 -8.04 -31.95 3.00
N ALA A 301 -9.23 -32.35 2.60
CA ALA A 301 -10.43 -32.40 3.44
C ALA A 301 -11.17 -33.73 3.24
N ALA A 302 -11.76 -34.27 4.30
CA ALA A 302 -12.61 -35.47 4.20
C ALA A 302 -13.84 -35.18 3.32
N LYS A 303 -14.23 -36.11 2.46
CA LYS A 303 -15.31 -35.90 1.48
C LYS A 303 -16.65 -35.55 2.14
N LYS A 304 -17.16 -34.36 1.80
CA LYS A 304 -18.49 -33.82 2.16
C LYS A 304 -19.02 -32.96 1.01
N LYS A 305 -20.32 -32.64 1.01
CA LYS A 305 -20.95 -31.72 0.04
C LYS A 305 -20.45 -30.27 0.15
N SER A 306 -19.90 -29.89 1.29
CA SER A 306 -19.17 -28.64 1.46
C SER A 306 -17.92 -28.93 2.29
N VAL A 307 -16.77 -28.43 1.81
CA VAL A 307 -15.48 -28.59 2.46
C VAL A 307 -14.77 -27.25 2.56
N THR A 308 -13.95 -27.10 3.58
CA THR A 308 -13.05 -25.99 3.77
C THR A 308 -11.64 -26.53 3.90
N PHE A 309 -10.70 -25.85 3.26
CA PHE A 309 -9.27 -26.08 3.36
C PHE A 309 -8.65 -24.85 4.01
N THR A 310 -7.67 -25.07 4.88
CA THR A 310 -6.86 -24.02 5.52
C THR A 310 -5.40 -24.33 5.28
N LEU A 311 -4.61 -23.32 4.94
CA LEU A 311 -3.17 -23.42 4.70
C LEU A 311 -2.48 -22.07 4.99
N PRO A 312 -1.20 -22.04 5.38
CA PRO A 312 -0.46 -20.80 5.54
C PRO A 312 -0.14 -20.15 4.19
N LEU A 313 -0.20 -18.82 4.16
CA LEU A 313 0.13 -17.98 3.00
C LEU A 313 1.62 -18.06 2.63
N GLN A 314 2.50 -18.04 3.64
CA GLN A 314 3.95 -18.07 3.50
C GLN A 314 4.51 -16.94 2.61
N LYS A 315 3.98 -15.70 2.78
CA LYS A 315 4.40 -14.45 2.10
C LYS A 315 5.94 -14.29 2.15
N GLU A 316 6.51 -13.66 1.13
CA GLU A 316 7.96 -13.50 0.89
C GLU A 316 8.85 -14.78 0.89
N THR A 317 8.32 -15.97 1.17
CA THR A 317 9.08 -17.22 1.11
C THR A 317 8.98 -17.92 -0.25
N LYS A 318 9.93 -18.81 -0.55
CA LYS A 318 9.87 -19.74 -1.70
C LYS A 318 8.63 -20.65 -1.77
N ASN A 319 7.84 -20.72 -0.69
CA ASN A 319 6.59 -21.46 -0.60
C ASN A 319 5.33 -20.58 -0.76
N SER A 320 5.48 -19.27 -0.99
CA SER A 320 4.37 -18.30 -1.03
C SER A 320 3.25 -18.74 -1.97
N VAL A 321 2.02 -18.71 -1.45
CA VAL A 321 0.80 -19.01 -2.22
C VAL A 321 0.00 -17.76 -2.61
N LEU A 322 0.51 -16.56 -2.32
CA LEU A 322 -0.16 -15.28 -2.58
C LEU A 322 -0.59 -15.11 -4.05
N GLN A 323 0.37 -15.33 -4.96
CA GLN A 323 0.22 -15.18 -6.41
C GLN A 323 -0.26 -16.46 -7.13
N LYS A 324 -0.82 -17.45 -6.40
CA LYS A 324 -1.23 -18.75 -6.94
C LYS A 324 -2.75 -18.84 -7.13
N LYS A 325 -3.18 -19.60 -8.15
CA LYS A 325 -4.59 -20.04 -8.29
C LYS A 325 -4.79 -21.44 -7.78
N PHE A 326 -5.97 -21.70 -7.22
CA PHE A 326 -6.29 -22.92 -6.50
C PHE A 326 -7.33 -23.75 -7.25
N VAL A 327 -7.19 -25.08 -7.21
CA VAL A 327 -8.18 -26.03 -7.73
C VAL A 327 -8.47 -27.15 -6.75
N VAL A 328 -9.70 -27.67 -6.78
CA VAL A 328 -10.09 -28.89 -6.06
C VAL A 328 -9.89 -30.11 -6.95
N ALA A 329 -9.33 -31.18 -6.40
CA ALA A 329 -9.04 -32.42 -7.11
C ALA A 329 -9.36 -33.68 -6.27
N VAL A 330 -9.38 -34.83 -6.93
CA VAL A 330 -9.43 -36.18 -6.31
C VAL A 330 -8.37 -37.10 -6.90
N LYS A 331 -8.00 -38.14 -6.16
CA LYS A 331 -6.98 -39.12 -6.57
C LYS A 331 -7.57 -40.22 -7.46
N LYS A 332 -6.89 -40.58 -8.55
CA LYS A 332 -7.19 -41.76 -9.38
C LYS A 332 -5.88 -42.53 -9.62
N GLY A 333 -5.71 -43.64 -8.90
CA GLY A 333 -4.45 -44.39 -8.84
C GLY A 333 -3.33 -43.55 -8.24
N ARG A 334 -2.22 -43.38 -8.98
CA ARG A 334 -1.10 -42.49 -8.62
C ARG A 334 -1.29 -41.04 -9.10
N LYS A 335 -2.32 -40.74 -9.90
CA LYS A 335 -2.58 -39.40 -10.50
C LYS A 335 -3.71 -38.66 -9.75
N TYR A 336 -3.91 -37.38 -10.06
CA TYR A 336 -5.03 -36.56 -9.58
C TYR A 336 -5.85 -36.02 -10.77
N ILE A 337 -7.16 -35.85 -10.57
CA ILE A 337 -8.09 -35.26 -11.53
C ILE A 337 -8.69 -33.99 -10.93
N ILE A 338 -8.61 -32.89 -11.67
CA ILE A 338 -9.19 -31.58 -11.32
C ILE A 338 -10.72 -31.65 -11.45
N LEU A 339 -11.43 -31.13 -10.45
CA LEU A 339 -12.89 -31.16 -10.35
C LEU A 339 -13.53 -29.77 -10.47
N SER A 340 -12.77 -28.69 -10.26
CA SER A 340 -13.25 -27.30 -10.32
C SER A 340 -12.52 -26.48 -11.38
N ASP A 341 -13.09 -25.32 -11.70
CA ASP A 341 -12.34 -24.18 -12.21
C ASP A 341 -11.34 -23.68 -11.15
N ALA A 342 -10.42 -22.81 -11.59
CA ALA A 342 -9.40 -22.24 -10.73
C ALA A 342 -9.90 -20.93 -10.09
N MET A 343 -9.39 -20.62 -8.89
CA MET A 343 -9.70 -19.37 -8.19
C MET A 343 -8.47 -18.86 -7.44
N TYR A 344 -8.14 -17.58 -7.59
CA TYR A 344 -7.09 -16.89 -6.83
C TYR A 344 -7.59 -16.43 -5.45
N ILE A 345 -6.66 -15.98 -4.59
CA ILE A 345 -7.02 -15.18 -3.41
C ILE A 345 -7.76 -13.91 -3.88
N THR A 346 -8.88 -13.59 -3.23
CA THR A 346 -9.80 -12.50 -3.62
C THR A 346 -9.83 -11.34 -2.62
N ASN A 347 -8.85 -11.29 -1.71
CA ASN A 347 -8.64 -10.20 -0.75
C ASN A 347 -7.15 -10.04 -0.35
N PRO A 348 -6.22 -9.83 -1.30
CA PRO A 348 -4.79 -9.66 -1.01
C PRO A 348 -4.50 -8.49 -0.05
N GLU A 349 -5.37 -7.49 0.01
CA GLU A 349 -5.30 -6.36 0.97
C GLU A 349 -5.23 -6.79 2.44
N ARG A 350 -5.68 -8.02 2.78
CA ARG A 350 -5.65 -8.54 4.15
C ARG A 350 -4.28 -9.05 4.61
N THR A 351 -3.23 -8.93 3.78
CA THR A 351 -1.82 -9.15 4.15
C THR A 351 -0.94 -7.92 3.84
N ALA A 352 -1.57 -6.75 3.67
CA ALA A 352 -0.88 -5.47 3.55
C ALA A 352 -0.02 -5.17 4.78
N TYR A 353 1.13 -4.51 4.58
CA TYR A 353 1.93 -3.93 5.64
C TYR A 353 1.46 -2.52 6.02
N PHE A 354 0.85 -1.80 5.07
CA PHE A 354 0.38 -0.44 5.25
C PHE A 354 -1.15 -0.36 5.09
N SER A 355 -1.80 0.35 6.01
CA SER A 355 -3.27 0.42 6.11
C SER A 355 -3.83 1.84 6.30
N TYR A 356 -2.97 2.86 6.19
CA TYR A 356 -3.34 4.28 6.35
C TYR A 356 -4.49 4.70 5.40
N PRO A 357 -5.34 5.67 5.78
CA PRO A 357 -6.44 6.13 4.93
C PRO A 357 -5.98 6.55 3.54
N PHE A 358 -6.84 6.37 2.52
CA PHE A 358 -6.50 6.88 1.19
C PHE A 358 -6.46 8.42 1.23
N PRO A 359 -5.39 9.09 0.75
CA PRO A 359 -5.26 10.54 0.84
C PRO A 359 -6.39 11.29 0.13
N THR A 360 -6.79 12.44 0.67
CA THR A 360 -7.80 13.32 0.08
C THR A 360 -7.12 14.61 -0.38
N ALA A 361 -7.21 14.92 -1.67
CA ALA A 361 -6.76 16.20 -2.21
C ALA A 361 -7.85 17.27 -2.02
N PRO A 362 -7.49 18.54 -1.76
CA PRO A 362 -8.47 19.64 -1.64
C PRO A 362 -9.01 20.12 -3.00
N SER A 363 -8.43 19.64 -4.11
CA SER A 363 -8.81 19.95 -5.49
C SER A 363 -8.53 18.72 -6.36
N LYS A 364 -9.37 18.46 -7.36
CA LYS A 364 -9.14 17.41 -8.37
C LYS A 364 -8.14 17.81 -9.46
N LYS A 365 -7.60 19.03 -9.41
CA LYS A 365 -6.64 19.55 -10.37
C LYS A 365 -5.33 18.76 -10.32
N GLY A 366 -4.88 18.32 -11.49
CA GLY A 366 -3.65 17.57 -11.68
C GLY A 366 -2.96 17.89 -13.00
N LEU A 367 -1.69 17.49 -13.11
CA LEU A 367 -0.83 17.85 -14.23
C LEU A 367 0.24 16.78 -14.45
N GLN A 368 0.54 16.46 -15.72
CA GLN A 368 1.73 15.71 -16.10
C GLN A 368 2.95 16.63 -15.96
N ILE A 369 3.59 16.54 -14.79
CA ILE A 369 4.61 17.49 -14.34
C ILE A 369 6.04 17.06 -14.69
N ASN A 370 6.91 18.05 -14.90
CA ASN A 370 8.35 17.86 -15.08
C ASN A 370 9.05 17.99 -13.72
N ALA A 371 9.89 17.01 -13.36
CA ALA A 371 10.55 16.91 -12.06
C ALA A 371 11.52 18.09 -11.76
N ASP A 372 11.99 18.79 -12.80
CA ASP A 372 12.87 19.96 -12.68
C ASP A 372 12.11 21.30 -12.65
N MET A 373 10.78 21.26 -12.67
CA MET A 373 9.89 22.44 -12.65
C MET A 373 9.01 22.50 -11.39
N MET A 374 9.41 21.87 -10.29
CA MET A 374 8.61 21.84 -9.03
C MET A 374 8.14 23.21 -8.51
N PRO A 375 8.89 24.32 -8.60
CA PRO A 375 8.38 25.62 -8.20
C PRO A 375 7.16 26.08 -9.02
N ASP A 376 7.05 25.67 -10.29
CA ASP A 376 5.85 25.93 -11.12
C ASP A 376 4.69 25.00 -10.71
N VAL A 377 4.98 23.75 -10.31
CA VAL A 377 3.99 22.82 -9.73
C VAL A 377 3.36 23.39 -8.46
N GLU A 378 4.16 24.05 -7.62
CA GLU A 378 3.69 24.70 -6.39
C GLU A 378 3.01 26.05 -6.66
N GLU A 379 3.53 26.87 -7.59
CA GLU A 379 2.90 28.14 -7.98
C GLU A 379 1.51 27.90 -8.60
N LEU A 380 1.38 26.88 -9.45
CA LEU A 380 0.10 26.37 -9.95
C LEU A 380 -0.71 25.67 -8.86
N GLY A 381 -0.08 25.20 -7.78
CA GLY A 381 -0.68 24.47 -6.66
C GLY A 381 -1.40 23.21 -7.14
N VAL A 382 -0.67 22.32 -7.80
CA VAL A 382 -1.15 21.03 -8.31
C VAL A 382 -1.30 20.04 -7.15
N LYS A 383 -2.41 19.29 -7.08
CA LYS A 383 -2.65 18.31 -5.99
C LYS A 383 -2.78 16.86 -6.45
N ASN A 384 -2.75 16.60 -7.76
CA ASN A 384 -2.78 15.25 -8.33
C ASN A 384 -1.74 15.12 -9.46
N THR A 385 -1.11 13.96 -9.61
CA THR A 385 -0.17 13.72 -10.72
C THR A 385 -0.18 12.26 -11.17
N ALA A 386 0.20 12.02 -12.43
CA ALA A 386 0.40 10.70 -12.99
C ALA A 386 1.75 10.61 -13.73
N TYR A 387 2.49 9.53 -13.47
CA TYR A 387 3.87 9.35 -13.91
C TYR A 387 4.12 7.98 -14.52
N ASN A 388 4.77 7.97 -15.68
CA ASN A 388 5.19 6.78 -16.40
C ASN A 388 6.40 6.12 -15.71
N ILE A 389 6.23 4.90 -15.21
CA ILE A 389 7.27 4.07 -14.60
C ILE A 389 7.65 2.98 -15.58
N ILE A 390 8.77 3.19 -16.28
CA ILE A 390 9.22 2.29 -17.35
C ILE A 390 9.98 1.09 -16.75
N LEU A 391 9.32 -0.07 -16.74
CA LEU A 391 9.79 -1.31 -16.13
C LEU A 391 11.05 -1.88 -16.82
N SER A 392 11.28 -1.57 -18.09
CA SER A 392 12.51 -1.96 -18.80
C SER A 392 13.76 -1.24 -18.30
N ASP A 393 13.59 -0.12 -17.58
CA ASP A 393 14.67 0.82 -17.33
C ASP A 393 15.10 0.74 -15.85
N ILE A 394 14.15 0.46 -14.97
CA ILE A 394 14.42 0.12 -13.56
C ILE A 394 14.98 -1.30 -13.36
N ILE A 395 14.79 -2.25 -14.29
CA ILE A 395 15.34 -3.61 -14.16
C ILE A 395 16.83 -3.59 -14.55
N ALA A 396 17.72 -3.96 -13.63
CA ALA A 396 19.16 -3.88 -13.85
C ALA A 396 19.62 -4.69 -15.10
N THR A 397 20.53 -4.09 -15.87
CA THR A 397 21.29 -4.79 -16.93
C THR A 397 22.17 -5.90 -16.32
N ALA A 398 23.04 -6.53 -17.12
CA ALA A 398 23.98 -7.51 -16.58
C ALA A 398 25.08 -6.87 -15.71
N GLY A 399 25.66 -5.74 -16.14
CA GLY A 399 26.71 -5.02 -15.42
C GLY A 399 26.25 -4.48 -14.07
N GLN A 400 25.05 -3.89 -14.04
CA GLN A 400 24.43 -3.23 -12.87
C GLN A 400 24.05 -4.17 -11.70
N ARG A 401 24.52 -5.42 -11.67
CA ARG A 401 24.21 -6.42 -10.62
C ARG A 401 25.30 -6.48 -9.56
N ASN A 402 25.70 -5.30 -9.13
CA ASN A 402 26.73 -5.01 -8.14
C ASN A 402 26.17 -4.03 -7.09
N ALA A 403 26.84 -3.86 -5.95
CA ALA A 403 26.34 -3.02 -4.86
C ALA A 403 26.32 -1.51 -5.21
N GLN A 404 27.18 -1.08 -6.14
CA GLN A 404 27.40 0.30 -6.52
C GLN A 404 26.27 0.80 -7.44
N GLU A 405 26.04 0.14 -8.57
CA GLU A 405 25.05 0.49 -9.59
C GLU A 405 23.67 -0.15 -9.36
N GLY A 406 23.60 -1.17 -8.51
CA GLY A 406 22.41 -2.01 -8.32
C GLY A 406 21.77 -1.88 -6.94
N ILE A 407 20.45 -2.03 -6.91
CA ILE A 407 19.66 -2.28 -5.71
C ILE A 407 19.24 -3.76 -5.75
N SER A 408 19.71 -4.55 -4.79
CA SER A 408 19.30 -5.94 -4.62
C SER A 408 17.94 -6.04 -3.91
N TYR A 409 17.17 -7.09 -4.23
CA TYR A 409 15.86 -7.35 -3.64
C TYR A 409 15.55 -8.84 -3.57
N GLU A 410 15.19 -9.35 -2.39
CA GLU A 410 14.82 -10.76 -2.20
C GLU A 410 13.31 -10.97 -2.38
N TYR A 411 12.91 -11.70 -3.42
CA TYR A 411 11.51 -12.04 -3.66
C TYR A 411 11.29 -13.55 -3.71
N ASN A 412 10.55 -14.07 -2.72
CA ASN A 412 10.27 -15.50 -2.56
C ASN A 412 11.53 -16.39 -2.52
N GLY A 413 12.58 -15.92 -1.83
CA GLY A 413 13.87 -16.63 -1.69
C GLY A 413 14.67 -16.72 -2.99
N LYS A 414 14.77 -15.60 -3.70
CA LYS A 414 15.67 -15.37 -4.83
C LYS A 414 15.94 -13.87 -4.98
N THR A 415 17.20 -13.53 -5.21
CA THR A 415 17.66 -12.17 -5.51
C THR A 415 17.22 -11.68 -6.89
N TYR A 416 16.80 -10.42 -6.91
CA TYR A 416 16.52 -9.58 -8.08
C TYR A 416 17.34 -8.29 -7.96
N TRP A 417 17.52 -7.59 -9.08
CA TRP A 417 18.37 -6.41 -9.16
C TRP A 417 17.69 -5.31 -9.96
N PHE A 418 17.73 -4.09 -9.43
CA PHE A 418 17.16 -2.88 -10.03
C PHE A 418 18.25 -1.81 -10.22
N SER A 419 18.13 -1.02 -11.29
CA SER A 419 19.06 0.07 -11.63
C SER A 419 18.97 1.18 -10.60
N ARG A 420 20.07 1.43 -9.86
CA ARG A 420 20.09 2.41 -8.76
C ARG A 420 19.76 3.82 -9.24
N SER A 421 20.39 4.27 -10.33
CA SER A 421 20.19 5.62 -10.89
C SER A 421 18.76 5.83 -11.41
N ALA A 422 18.19 4.84 -12.10
CA ALA A 422 16.81 4.92 -12.57
C ALA A 422 15.81 5.00 -11.40
N VAL A 423 16.02 4.20 -10.35
CA VAL A 423 15.19 4.23 -9.14
C VAL A 423 15.34 5.56 -8.38
N GLN A 424 16.56 6.09 -8.27
CA GLN A 424 16.82 7.39 -7.62
C GLN A 424 16.11 8.58 -8.30
N GLY A 425 15.90 8.51 -9.63
CA GLY A 425 15.09 9.50 -10.35
C GLY A 425 13.63 9.53 -9.85
N TYR A 426 13.01 8.36 -9.74
CA TYR A 426 11.65 8.23 -9.19
C TYR A 426 11.60 8.55 -7.68
N ASP A 427 12.63 8.18 -6.90
CA ASP A 427 12.71 8.54 -5.47
C ASP A 427 12.71 10.06 -5.28
N SER A 428 13.61 10.77 -5.98
CA SER A 428 13.75 12.23 -5.93
C SER A 428 12.43 12.93 -6.29
N LEU A 429 11.78 12.44 -7.35
CA LEU A 429 10.48 12.92 -7.78
C LEU A 429 9.38 12.69 -6.73
N PHE A 430 9.21 11.47 -6.23
CA PHE A 430 8.09 11.18 -5.31
C PHE A 430 8.31 11.77 -3.92
N LEU A 431 9.56 12.02 -3.52
CA LEU A 431 9.91 12.87 -2.36
C LEU A 431 9.38 14.30 -2.55
N LYS A 432 9.65 14.93 -3.70
CA LYS A 432 9.15 16.27 -4.05
C LYS A 432 7.62 16.33 -4.02
N THR A 433 6.93 15.41 -4.70
CA THR A 433 5.45 15.41 -4.76
C THR A 433 4.78 15.08 -3.41
N ARG A 434 5.47 14.36 -2.52
CA ARG A 434 5.00 14.12 -1.14
C ARG A 434 5.05 15.39 -0.29
N ALA A 435 6.09 16.22 -0.44
CA ALA A 435 6.19 17.50 0.28
C ALA A 435 4.99 18.42 -0.04
N GLU A 436 4.57 18.45 -1.30
CA GLU A 436 3.40 19.22 -1.78
C GLU A 436 2.02 18.57 -1.47
N ASN A 437 2.01 17.47 -0.71
CA ASN A 437 0.85 16.67 -0.33
C ASN A 437 0.01 16.15 -1.52
N MET A 438 0.66 15.81 -2.63
CA MET A 438 -0.02 15.37 -3.86
C MET A 438 -0.51 13.92 -3.81
N VAL A 439 -1.64 13.64 -4.46
CA VAL A 439 -2.06 12.26 -4.80
C VAL A 439 -1.31 11.81 -6.06
N VAL A 440 -0.42 10.83 -5.90
CA VAL A 440 0.47 10.35 -6.97
C VAL A 440 -0.01 9.03 -7.58
N THR A 441 0.03 8.96 -8.91
CA THR A 441 -0.31 7.79 -9.71
C THR A 441 0.91 7.25 -10.47
N GLY A 442 1.29 6.00 -10.22
CA GLY A 442 2.32 5.30 -11.00
C GLY A 442 1.72 4.50 -12.15
N ILE A 443 2.08 4.81 -13.39
CA ILE A 443 1.66 4.09 -14.61
C ILE A 443 2.74 3.06 -14.96
N LEU A 444 2.43 1.77 -14.83
CA LEU A 444 3.40 0.69 -15.07
C LEU A 444 3.46 0.31 -16.55
N LEU A 445 4.62 0.51 -17.18
CA LEU A 445 4.82 0.35 -18.62
C LEU A 445 6.05 -0.48 -18.91
N LEU A 446 5.96 -1.46 -19.82
CA LEU A 446 7.11 -2.27 -20.25
C LEU A 446 7.56 -1.82 -21.64
N GLY A 447 8.71 -1.17 -21.75
CA GLY A 447 9.36 -0.84 -23.02
C GLY A 447 10.11 -2.03 -23.63
N TYR A 448 10.58 -1.87 -24.87
CA TYR A 448 11.37 -2.88 -25.57
C TYR A 448 12.85 -2.82 -25.17
N ARG A 449 13.37 -3.86 -24.51
CA ARG A 449 14.80 -4.07 -24.28
C ARG A 449 15.19 -5.49 -24.68
N SER A 450 16.27 -5.66 -25.43
CA SER A 450 16.62 -6.93 -26.10
C SER A 450 16.79 -8.10 -25.13
N ASP A 451 17.49 -7.90 -24.02
CA ASP A 451 17.68 -8.87 -22.93
C ASP A 451 16.40 -9.16 -22.14
N LEU A 452 15.42 -8.24 -22.17
CA LEU A 452 14.14 -8.34 -21.48
C LEU A 452 12.98 -8.83 -22.36
N THR A 453 13.19 -9.11 -23.65
CA THR A 453 12.15 -9.65 -24.56
C THR A 453 11.41 -10.89 -24.03
N TYR A 454 12.03 -11.67 -23.12
CA TYR A 454 11.35 -12.78 -22.44
C TYR A 454 10.18 -12.34 -21.53
N LEU A 455 10.18 -11.07 -21.07
CA LEU A 455 9.11 -10.42 -20.31
C LEU A 455 7.92 -10.01 -21.16
N ILE A 456 8.09 -9.83 -22.47
CA ILE A 456 7.03 -9.49 -23.41
C ILE A 456 6.19 -10.74 -23.73
N ALA A 457 4.87 -10.55 -23.79
CA ALA A 457 3.88 -11.58 -24.13
C ALA A 457 4.29 -12.36 -25.40
N PRO A 458 4.19 -13.71 -25.45
CA PRO A 458 4.92 -14.50 -26.45
C PRO A 458 4.66 -14.19 -27.93
N LYS A 459 3.46 -13.73 -28.31
CA LYS A 459 3.16 -13.31 -29.70
C LYS A 459 3.59 -11.86 -30.02
N GLY A 460 3.86 -11.03 -28.99
CA GLY A 460 4.14 -9.60 -29.13
C GLY A 460 5.63 -9.23 -29.19
N ARG A 461 6.52 -10.19 -29.44
CA ARG A 461 7.98 -10.01 -29.36
C ARG A 461 8.58 -9.47 -30.66
N SER A 462 8.15 -8.28 -31.03
CA SER A 462 8.72 -7.48 -32.12
C SER A 462 8.97 -6.06 -31.61
N GLN A 463 10.03 -5.42 -32.10
CA GLN A 463 10.26 -3.99 -31.88
C GLN A 463 9.25 -3.16 -32.69
N GLY A 464 9.07 -1.88 -32.36
CA GLY A 464 8.24 -0.94 -33.12
C GLY A 464 6.92 -0.51 -32.46
N HIS A 465 6.63 -1.00 -31.25
CA HIS A 465 5.49 -0.57 -30.43
C HIS A 465 6.01 0.18 -29.19
N GLN A 466 5.20 1.07 -28.61
CA GLN A 466 5.61 1.92 -27.48
C GLN A 466 5.79 1.08 -26.21
N TYR A 467 4.74 0.35 -25.80
CA TYR A 467 4.78 -0.52 -24.62
C TYR A 467 4.10 -1.87 -24.85
N TYR A 468 4.39 -2.84 -23.98
CA TYR A 468 4.15 -4.26 -24.22
C TYR A 468 3.48 -4.98 -23.03
N MET A 469 2.59 -5.92 -23.34
CA MET A 469 1.92 -6.76 -22.35
C MET A 469 2.88 -7.76 -21.69
N PHE A 470 2.73 -7.95 -20.38
CA PHE A 470 3.57 -8.80 -19.55
C PHE A 470 3.34 -10.30 -19.83
N ASN A 471 4.43 -11.06 -19.88
CA ASN A 471 4.41 -12.51 -20.09
C ASN A 471 4.00 -13.30 -18.84
N THR A 472 2.71 -13.32 -18.55
CA THR A 472 2.11 -14.14 -17.49
C THR A 472 2.18 -15.67 -17.74
N LYS A 473 2.80 -16.11 -18.84
CA LYS A 473 2.84 -17.51 -19.30
C LYS A 473 4.21 -18.20 -19.14
N SER A 474 5.26 -17.48 -18.71
CA SER A 474 6.58 -18.05 -18.39
C SER A 474 6.91 -17.95 -16.91
N LYS A 475 7.48 -19.00 -16.31
CA LYS A 475 7.97 -18.97 -14.92
C LYS A 475 9.04 -17.89 -14.71
N LYS A 476 10.00 -17.74 -15.64
CA LYS A 476 11.09 -16.74 -15.53
C LYS A 476 10.51 -15.32 -15.55
N ALA A 477 9.62 -15.05 -16.50
CA ALA A 477 9.02 -13.72 -16.67
C ALA A 477 8.06 -13.37 -15.54
N ARG A 478 7.18 -14.29 -15.15
CA ARG A 478 6.23 -14.06 -14.06
C ARG A 478 6.95 -13.75 -12.74
N LEU A 479 7.98 -14.53 -12.38
CA LEU A 479 8.71 -14.26 -11.12
C LEU A 479 9.52 -12.95 -11.18
N GLN A 480 9.98 -12.50 -12.36
CA GLN A 480 10.57 -11.17 -12.52
C GLN A 480 9.53 -10.07 -12.33
N MET A 481 8.34 -10.21 -12.95
CA MET A 481 7.27 -9.21 -12.82
C MET A 481 6.68 -9.15 -11.42
N GLU A 482 6.49 -10.29 -10.76
CA GLU A 482 6.09 -10.33 -9.35
C GLU A 482 7.12 -9.65 -8.45
N ALA A 483 8.42 -9.88 -8.65
CA ALA A 483 9.47 -9.19 -7.90
C ALA A 483 9.50 -7.68 -8.17
N THR A 484 9.42 -7.27 -9.44
CA THR A 484 9.44 -5.86 -9.86
C THR A 484 8.23 -5.09 -9.31
N CYS A 485 7.02 -5.68 -9.40
CA CYS A 485 5.81 -5.07 -8.85
C CYS A 485 5.84 -5.04 -7.31
N SER A 486 6.42 -6.04 -6.65
CA SER A 486 6.53 -6.05 -5.18
C SER A 486 7.55 -5.02 -4.69
N PHE A 487 8.71 -4.89 -5.33
CA PHE A 487 9.71 -3.87 -5.04
C PHE A 487 9.15 -2.44 -5.16
N LEU A 488 8.43 -2.14 -6.27
CA LEU A 488 7.76 -0.86 -6.46
C LEU A 488 6.69 -0.62 -5.38
N ALA A 489 5.86 -1.63 -5.09
CA ALA A 489 4.84 -1.56 -4.06
C ALA A 489 5.43 -1.28 -2.67
N GLU A 490 6.50 -1.99 -2.31
CA GLU A 490 7.20 -1.86 -1.02
C GLU A 490 7.80 -0.47 -0.85
N ARG A 491 8.62 -0.07 -1.81
CA ARG A 491 9.38 1.19 -1.81
C ARG A 491 8.48 2.42 -1.73
N TYR A 492 7.36 2.39 -2.46
CA TYR A 492 6.50 3.56 -2.62
C TYR A 492 5.21 3.54 -1.77
N SER A 493 4.85 2.42 -1.14
CA SER A 493 3.76 2.39 -0.15
C SER A 493 4.21 2.87 1.24
N GLY A 494 5.38 2.44 1.72
CA GLY A 494 5.78 2.64 3.13
C GLY A 494 6.02 4.09 3.56
N ASN A 495 6.06 5.00 2.60
CA ASN A 495 6.22 6.45 2.78
C ASN A 495 5.08 7.25 2.11
N ALA A 496 3.98 6.60 1.75
CA ALA A 496 2.83 7.19 1.04
C ALA A 496 3.16 7.86 -0.31
N TYR A 497 4.28 7.49 -0.95
CA TYR A 497 4.75 8.08 -2.21
C TYR A 497 3.83 7.83 -3.41
N VAL A 498 3.22 6.64 -3.51
CA VAL A 498 2.33 6.29 -4.64
C VAL A 498 1.14 5.46 -4.14
N THR A 499 -0.08 5.97 -4.32
CA THR A 499 -1.32 5.34 -3.84
C THR A 499 -2.22 4.81 -4.96
N ASN A 500 -2.05 5.32 -6.18
CA ASN A 500 -2.74 4.87 -7.40
C ASN A 500 -1.75 4.16 -8.35
N TRP A 501 -2.19 3.06 -8.96
CA TRP A 501 -1.35 2.27 -9.88
C TRP A 501 -2.11 1.90 -11.16
N VAL A 502 -1.63 2.36 -12.32
CA VAL A 502 -2.23 2.04 -13.64
C VAL A 502 -1.44 0.91 -14.30
N VAL A 503 -2.13 -0.04 -14.94
CA VAL A 503 -1.51 -1.24 -15.54
C VAL A 503 -1.53 -1.16 -17.07
N GLY A 504 -0.39 -0.82 -17.69
CA GLY A 504 -0.30 -0.52 -19.12
C GLY A 504 -0.90 0.84 -19.49
N ASN A 505 -0.60 1.35 -20.69
CA ASN A 505 -1.28 2.53 -21.24
C ASN A 505 -2.34 2.11 -22.26
N GLU A 506 -3.43 2.89 -22.36
CA GLU A 506 -4.51 2.81 -23.36
C GLU A 506 -4.77 1.38 -23.86
N VAL A 507 -5.04 0.43 -22.97
CA VAL A 507 -4.82 -1.00 -23.30
C VAL A 507 -5.87 -1.57 -24.26
N ASN A 508 -6.88 -0.78 -24.65
CA ASN A 508 -7.75 -1.08 -25.78
C ASN A 508 -7.20 -0.58 -27.14
N ALA A 509 -6.34 0.45 -27.17
CA ALA A 509 -5.44 0.78 -28.28
C ALA A 509 -4.23 -0.20 -28.29
N TYR A 510 -4.59 -1.48 -28.34
CA TYR A 510 -3.75 -2.63 -28.04
C TYR A 510 -2.56 -2.84 -28.99
N GLN A 511 -2.54 -2.17 -30.13
CA GLN A 511 -1.45 -2.29 -31.08
C GLN A 511 -0.22 -1.54 -30.59
N ASP A 512 -0.37 -0.27 -30.23
CA ASP A 512 0.78 0.62 -30.06
C ASP A 512 1.13 0.84 -28.57
N TRP A 513 0.13 0.88 -27.69
CA TRP A 513 0.30 1.26 -26.27
C TRP A 513 0.35 0.12 -25.25
N ASN A 514 -0.08 -1.10 -25.60
CA ASN A 514 0.12 -2.29 -24.76
C ASN A 514 0.17 -3.58 -25.61
N TYR A 515 1.18 -3.69 -26.46
CA TYR A 515 1.28 -4.72 -27.50
C TYR A 515 1.45 -6.13 -26.96
N ALA A 516 0.62 -7.05 -27.48
CA ALA A 516 0.62 -8.45 -27.10
C ALA A 516 0.74 -9.44 -28.28
N GLY A 517 0.73 -8.94 -29.53
CA GLY A 517 0.55 -9.79 -30.73
C GLY A 517 -0.80 -10.52 -30.77
N LEU A 518 -1.84 -9.95 -30.14
CA LEU A 518 -3.18 -10.54 -30.01
C LEU A 518 -4.22 -9.58 -30.61
N LYS A 519 -4.71 -9.90 -31.82
CA LYS A 519 -5.81 -9.15 -32.49
C LYS A 519 -7.22 -9.60 -32.06
N ASN A 520 -7.34 -10.69 -31.28
CA ASN A 520 -8.61 -11.16 -30.76
C ASN A 520 -8.89 -10.58 -29.36
N ILE A 521 -9.93 -9.76 -29.24
CA ILE A 521 -10.33 -9.06 -28.01
C ILE A 521 -10.59 -10.00 -26.81
N GLN A 522 -11.04 -11.25 -27.02
CA GLN A 522 -11.26 -12.22 -25.94
C GLN A 522 -9.96 -12.90 -25.49
N GLU A 523 -9.03 -13.16 -26.42
CA GLU A 523 -7.67 -13.61 -26.06
C GLU A 523 -6.93 -12.50 -25.29
N TYR A 524 -7.02 -11.26 -25.78
CA TYR A 524 -6.40 -10.08 -25.18
C TYR A 524 -6.96 -9.81 -23.78
N ALA A 525 -8.30 -9.73 -23.61
CA ALA A 525 -8.92 -9.54 -22.30
C ALA A 525 -8.59 -10.65 -21.29
N ARG A 526 -8.45 -11.90 -21.73
CA ARG A 526 -7.97 -13.02 -20.88
C ARG A 526 -6.52 -12.85 -20.46
N ALA A 527 -5.66 -12.36 -21.36
CA ALA A 527 -4.25 -12.14 -21.05
C ALA A 527 -4.07 -10.96 -20.09
N TYR A 528 -4.72 -9.82 -20.39
CA TYR A 528 -4.72 -8.62 -19.56
C TYR A 528 -5.32 -8.85 -18.16
N ALA A 529 -6.40 -9.64 -18.03
CA ALA A 529 -6.97 -9.97 -16.71
C ALA A 529 -6.01 -10.78 -15.80
N GLU A 530 -5.08 -11.57 -16.35
CA GLU A 530 -4.04 -12.26 -15.55
C GLU A 530 -2.83 -11.37 -15.23
N GLU A 531 -2.56 -10.36 -16.06
CA GLU A 531 -1.55 -9.31 -15.86
C GLU A 531 -2.00 -8.31 -14.79
N TYR A 532 -3.18 -7.70 -14.97
CA TYR A 532 -3.82 -6.83 -13.99
C TYR A 532 -3.91 -7.51 -12.62
N ARG A 533 -4.28 -8.81 -12.57
CA ARG A 533 -4.32 -9.55 -11.30
C ARG A 533 -2.95 -9.69 -10.65
N LEU A 534 -1.87 -9.91 -11.41
CA LEU A 534 -0.52 -9.99 -10.87
C LEU A 534 -0.16 -8.67 -10.16
N VAL A 535 -0.31 -7.54 -10.86
CA VAL A 535 -0.03 -6.20 -10.30
C VAL A 535 -0.93 -5.89 -9.11
N ALA A 536 -2.25 -6.04 -9.26
CA ALA A 536 -3.21 -5.73 -8.20
C ALA A 536 -3.02 -6.60 -6.96
N THR A 537 -2.51 -7.83 -7.11
CA THR A 537 -2.13 -8.69 -5.97
C THR A 537 -0.89 -8.15 -5.27
N CYS A 538 0.17 -7.76 -6.00
CA CYS A 538 1.36 -7.13 -5.40
C CYS A 538 0.99 -5.85 -4.66
N MET A 539 0.41 -4.86 -5.36
CA MET A 539 0.13 -3.52 -4.80
C MET A 539 -0.74 -3.59 -3.55
N LYS A 540 -1.87 -4.31 -3.62
CA LYS A 540 -2.77 -4.45 -2.46
C LYS A 540 -2.18 -5.28 -1.33
N SER A 541 -1.28 -6.23 -1.62
CA SER A 541 -0.55 -6.97 -0.57
C SER A 541 0.55 -6.16 0.14
N MET A 542 0.82 -4.92 -0.28
CA MET A 542 1.68 -3.98 0.46
C MET A 542 0.86 -2.86 1.10
N TYR A 543 -0.03 -2.22 0.34
CA TYR A 543 -0.92 -1.15 0.83
C TYR A 543 -2.40 -1.52 0.68
N GLN A 544 -3.11 -1.64 1.80
CA GLN A 544 -4.48 -2.13 1.88
C GLN A 544 -5.45 -1.34 0.98
N ASN A 545 -5.26 -0.01 0.93
CA ASN A 545 -6.17 0.92 0.27
C ASN A 545 -5.66 1.35 -1.12
N ALA A 546 -4.63 0.67 -1.66
CA ALA A 546 -4.08 0.95 -2.99
C ALA A 546 -5.14 0.82 -4.09
N ARG A 547 -5.36 1.89 -4.87
CA ARG A 547 -6.26 1.86 -6.02
C ARG A 547 -5.46 1.40 -7.25
N VAL A 548 -6.03 0.46 -8.01
CA VAL A 548 -5.38 -0.14 -9.18
C VAL A 548 -6.31 -0.04 -10.38
N TYR A 549 -5.78 0.45 -11.50
CA TYR A 549 -6.54 1.01 -12.61
C TYR A 549 -6.23 0.29 -13.94
N ILE A 550 -7.26 0.13 -14.77
CA ILE A 550 -7.14 -0.20 -16.20
C ILE A 550 -7.13 1.09 -17.02
N SER A 551 -6.14 1.31 -17.90
CA SER A 551 -6.09 2.48 -18.79
C SER A 551 -6.86 2.25 -20.08
N LEU A 552 -7.62 3.25 -20.53
CA LEU A 552 -8.41 3.23 -21.78
C LEU A 552 -8.33 4.58 -22.51
N ASP A 553 -8.27 4.52 -23.84
CA ASP A 553 -8.37 5.71 -24.71
C ASP A 553 -9.82 6.22 -24.83
N ASN A 554 -10.02 7.29 -25.62
CA ASN A 554 -11.35 7.83 -25.89
C ASN A 554 -12.27 6.94 -26.78
N ASN A 555 -11.82 5.84 -27.39
CA ASN A 555 -12.64 5.00 -28.28
C ASN A 555 -13.60 4.09 -27.49
N TRP A 556 -14.81 4.59 -27.24
CA TRP A 556 -15.77 3.96 -26.33
C TRP A 556 -16.60 2.82 -26.95
N THR A 557 -17.33 3.09 -28.03
CA THR A 557 -18.08 2.05 -28.78
C THR A 557 -17.56 1.84 -30.20
N ARG A 558 -16.60 2.67 -30.64
CA ARG A 558 -15.90 2.57 -31.92
C ARG A 558 -14.78 1.52 -31.86
N THR A 559 -14.57 0.78 -32.94
CA THR A 559 -13.39 -0.07 -33.16
C THR A 559 -12.71 0.45 -34.43
N THR A 560 -11.38 0.50 -34.44
CA THR A 560 -10.57 0.88 -35.63
C THR A 560 -9.42 -0.12 -35.80
N THR A 561 -8.62 0.04 -36.85
CA THR A 561 -7.31 -0.63 -36.92
C THR A 561 -6.51 -0.29 -35.64
N GLY A 562 -5.94 -1.31 -35.01
CA GLY A 562 -5.16 -1.19 -33.77
C GLY A 562 -5.93 -0.92 -32.48
N VAL A 563 -7.25 -0.61 -32.53
CA VAL A 563 -8.03 -0.18 -31.34
C VAL A 563 -9.34 -0.94 -31.19
N TYR A 564 -9.54 -1.58 -30.02
CA TYR A 564 -10.80 -2.15 -29.58
C TYR A 564 -11.73 -1.09 -29.00
N ALA A 565 -13.04 -1.24 -29.21
CA ALA A 565 -14.04 -0.48 -28.44
C ALA A 565 -13.87 -0.70 -26.93
N GLY A 566 -13.43 0.34 -26.22
CA GLY A 566 -13.08 0.32 -24.80
C GLY A 566 -14.21 -0.21 -23.92
N LYS A 567 -15.47 0.15 -24.21
CA LYS A 567 -16.64 -0.40 -23.50
C LYS A 567 -16.75 -1.92 -23.65
N LYS A 568 -16.54 -2.45 -24.86
CA LYS A 568 -16.62 -3.89 -25.14
C LYS A 568 -15.46 -4.62 -24.45
N PHE A 569 -14.26 -4.07 -24.56
CA PHE A 569 -13.07 -4.63 -23.93
C PHE A 569 -13.18 -4.64 -22.40
N LEU A 570 -13.59 -3.53 -21.77
CA LEU A 570 -13.77 -3.40 -20.32
C LEU A 570 -14.75 -4.44 -19.75
N ASN A 571 -15.86 -4.70 -20.45
CA ASN A 571 -16.81 -5.78 -20.08
C ASN A 571 -16.15 -7.16 -20.13
N LEU A 572 -15.36 -7.46 -21.18
CA LEU A 572 -14.69 -8.76 -21.31
C LEU A 572 -13.57 -8.93 -20.28
N PHE A 573 -12.81 -7.87 -19.99
CA PHE A 573 -11.84 -7.83 -18.90
C PHE A 573 -12.49 -8.15 -17.55
N ALA A 574 -13.56 -7.43 -17.19
CA ALA A 574 -14.28 -7.66 -15.94
C ALA A 574 -14.83 -9.10 -15.87
N GLN A 575 -15.37 -9.61 -16.98
CA GLN A 575 -15.88 -10.99 -17.04
C GLN A 575 -14.77 -12.04 -16.87
N GLU A 576 -13.59 -11.86 -17.48
CA GLU A 576 -12.45 -12.77 -17.28
C GLU A 576 -11.86 -12.66 -15.85
N LEU A 577 -11.83 -11.46 -15.28
CA LEU A 577 -11.39 -11.21 -13.90
C LEU A 577 -12.33 -11.87 -12.87
N GLU A 578 -13.64 -11.90 -13.11
CA GLU A 578 -14.57 -12.61 -12.21
C GLU A 578 -14.46 -14.14 -12.31
N LYS A 579 -14.16 -14.71 -13.49
CA LYS A 579 -14.09 -16.18 -13.70
C LYS A 579 -13.08 -16.88 -12.79
N GLU A 580 -11.92 -16.26 -12.54
CA GLU A 580 -10.88 -16.78 -11.63
C GLU A 580 -10.92 -16.13 -10.23
N GLY A 581 -12.03 -15.46 -9.88
CA GLY A 581 -12.28 -14.84 -8.58
C GLY A 581 -12.22 -13.32 -8.61
N LYS A 582 -13.37 -12.67 -8.37
CA LYS A 582 -13.53 -11.20 -8.38
C LYS A 582 -12.55 -10.51 -7.43
N ILE A 583 -11.84 -9.52 -7.97
CA ILE A 583 -11.11 -8.48 -7.23
C ILE A 583 -11.54 -7.11 -7.79
N GLY A 584 -11.49 -6.06 -6.96
CA GLY A 584 -11.90 -4.71 -7.38
C GLY A 584 -10.88 -4.00 -8.27
N PHE A 585 -11.38 -3.23 -9.23
CA PHE A 585 -10.60 -2.38 -10.15
C PHE A 585 -11.22 -0.98 -10.26
N HIS A 586 -10.39 -0.04 -10.71
CA HIS A 586 -10.72 1.35 -11.03
C HIS A 586 -10.38 1.63 -12.50
N ILE A 587 -10.79 2.77 -13.06
CA ILE A 587 -10.61 3.06 -14.49
C ILE A 587 -9.80 4.33 -14.67
N ALA A 588 -8.66 4.22 -15.35
CA ALA A 588 -7.90 5.32 -15.89
C ALA A 588 -8.42 5.58 -17.32
N TYR A 589 -8.71 6.84 -17.66
CA TYR A 589 -9.39 7.18 -18.90
C TYR A 589 -8.83 8.46 -19.52
N HIS A 590 -8.67 8.49 -20.85
CA HIS A 590 -8.11 9.64 -21.57
C HIS A 590 -9.18 10.35 -22.43
N PRO A 591 -10.04 11.22 -21.85
CA PRO A 591 -11.17 11.88 -22.52
C PRO A 591 -10.77 13.09 -23.39
N TYR A 592 -9.68 12.96 -24.16
CA TYR A 592 -9.20 13.95 -25.13
C TYR A 592 -10.29 14.47 -26.08
N SER A 593 -10.10 15.69 -26.59
CA SER A 593 -10.78 16.18 -27.80
C SER A 593 -10.71 15.17 -28.96
N TYR A 594 -11.70 15.22 -29.85
CA TYR A 594 -11.66 14.43 -31.08
C TYR A 594 -12.01 15.33 -32.28
N PRO A 595 -11.06 15.64 -33.19
CA PRO A 595 -9.66 15.20 -33.20
C PRO A 595 -8.79 15.81 -32.08
N LEU A 596 -7.59 15.25 -31.87
CA LEU A 596 -6.60 15.72 -30.87
C LEU A 596 -6.08 17.14 -31.11
N THR A 597 -6.23 17.65 -32.34
CA THR A 597 -5.72 18.96 -32.77
C THR A 597 -6.61 20.14 -32.34
N THR A 598 -7.74 19.91 -31.67
CA THR A 598 -8.63 20.97 -31.19
C THR A 598 -8.77 21.00 -29.65
N ALA A 599 -9.20 22.14 -29.13
CA ALA A 599 -9.50 22.36 -27.72
C ALA A 599 -11.01 22.50 -27.45
N ASP A 600 -11.80 22.94 -28.43
CA ASP A 600 -13.23 23.24 -28.34
C ASP A 600 -14.14 22.00 -28.31
N PHE A 601 -13.89 21.10 -27.34
CA PHE A 601 -14.56 19.79 -27.24
C PHE A 601 -16.10 19.85 -27.22
N TRP A 602 -16.68 20.99 -26.83
CA TRP A 602 -18.11 21.23 -26.80
C TRP A 602 -18.77 21.30 -28.19
N ASN A 603 -18.00 21.59 -29.24
CA ASN A 603 -18.52 21.69 -30.60
C ASN A 603 -18.69 20.33 -31.30
N ASP A 604 -18.12 19.23 -30.76
CA ASP A 604 -18.10 17.86 -31.35
C ASP A 604 -18.03 17.86 -32.89
N THR A 605 -17.01 18.53 -33.44
CA THR A 605 -16.81 18.68 -34.90
C THR A 605 -16.69 17.35 -35.64
N SER A 606 -16.43 16.26 -34.91
CA SER A 606 -16.41 14.90 -35.42
C SER A 606 -17.78 14.21 -35.50
N GLY A 607 -18.78 14.68 -34.75
CA GLY A 607 -20.05 13.99 -34.51
C GLY A 607 -19.94 12.65 -33.79
N LEU A 608 -18.77 12.31 -33.22
CA LEU A 608 -18.47 11.02 -32.62
C LEU A 608 -18.65 10.99 -31.10
N ALA A 609 -18.62 12.14 -30.42
CA ALA A 609 -18.86 12.17 -28.97
C ALA A 609 -20.34 11.86 -28.71
N GLY A 610 -21.28 12.69 -29.16
CA GLY A 610 -22.72 12.42 -29.06
C GLY A 610 -23.22 12.03 -27.65
N LYS A 611 -24.38 11.35 -27.58
CA LYS A 611 -25.07 11.03 -26.32
C LYS A 611 -25.48 9.56 -26.19
N GLY A 612 -25.44 9.02 -24.98
CA GLY A 612 -26.00 7.71 -24.62
C GLY A 612 -25.42 6.54 -25.42
N SER A 613 -26.27 5.77 -26.10
CA SER A 613 -25.87 4.63 -26.94
C SER A 613 -25.22 5.02 -28.27
N LYS A 614 -25.37 6.27 -28.72
CA LYS A 614 -24.76 6.76 -29.96
C LYS A 614 -23.26 7.06 -29.79
N ALA A 615 -22.79 7.31 -28.56
CA ALA A 615 -21.44 7.77 -28.28
C ALA A 615 -20.35 6.80 -28.79
N LYS A 616 -19.57 7.25 -29.78
CA LYS A 616 -18.50 6.49 -30.42
C LYS A 616 -17.18 6.71 -29.72
N VAL A 617 -16.88 7.96 -29.39
CA VAL A 617 -15.79 8.35 -28.47
C VAL A 617 -16.36 8.97 -27.18
N ILE A 618 -15.52 9.08 -26.15
CA ILE A 618 -15.80 9.85 -24.94
C ILE A 618 -14.78 10.99 -24.82
N THR A 619 -15.27 12.22 -24.87
CA THR A 619 -14.52 13.45 -24.59
C THR A 619 -15.06 14.08 -23.30
N MET A 620 -14.53 15.23 -22.88
CA MET A 620 -15.13 15.96 -21.75
C MET A 620 -16.60 16.36 -22.00
N ALA A 621 -17.02 16.60 -23.25
CA ALA A 621 -18.40 16.97 -23.62
C ALA A 621 -19.46 15.94 -23.20
N ASN A 622 -19.09 14.66 -23.15
CA ASN A 622 -20.02 13.55 -22.92
C ASN A 622 -19.52 12.57 -21.85
N LEU A 623 -18.57 12.97 -21.01
CA LEU A 623 -17.98 12.13 -19.95
C LEU A 623 -19.02 11.46 -19.04
N SER A 624 -20.16 12.14 -18.84
CA SER A 624 -21.34 11.62 -18.14
C SER A 624 -21.87 10.28 -18.69
N VAL A 625 -21.69 10.00 -19.99
CA VAL A 625 -22.08 8.72 -20.61
C VAL A 625 -21.22 7.56 -20.10
N MET A 626 -19.93 7.80 -19.84
CA MET A 626 -18.99 6.81 -19.32
C MET A 626 -19.13 6.68 -17.79
N THR A 627 -19.14 7.79 -17.05
CA THR A 627 -19.23 7.76 -15.58
C THR A 627 -20.53 7.15 -15.08
N ASN A 628 -21.68 7.47 -15.68
CA ASN A 628 -22.97 6.84 -15.36
C ASN A 628 -22.99 5.34 -15.71
N TYR A 629 -22.38 4.95 -16.82
CA TYR A 629 -22.26 3.54 -17.19
C TYR A 629 -21.41 2.76 -16.19
N VAL A 630 -20.29 3.33 -15.71
CA VAL A 630 -19.43 2.74 -14.69
C VAL A 630 -20.16 2.62 -13.35
N LYS A 631 -20.80 3.71 -12.87
CA LYS A 631 -21.59 3.69 -11.62
C LYS A 631 -22.69 2.62 -11.66
N LYS A 632 -23.38 2.47 -12.79
CA LYS A 632 -24.43 1.45 -13.01
C LYS A 632 -23.92 0.01 -13.16
N THR A 633 -22.75 -0.21 -13.75
CA THR A 633 -22.28 -1.55 -14.15
C THR A 633 -21.32 -2.17 -13.13
N TYR A 634 -20.47 -1.36 -12.50
CA TYR A 634 -19.42 -1.81 -11.59
C TYR A 634 -19.61 -1.29 -10.15
N GLY A 635 -20.39 -0.21 -9.99
CA GLY A 635 -20.71 0.41 -8.71
C GLY A 635 -19.97 1.73 -8.50
N GLU A 636 -20.47 2.57 -7.58
CA GLU A 636 -19.89 3.90 -7.27
C GLU A 636 -18.48 3.85 -6.66
N ASN A 637 -18.10 2.70 -6.11
CA ASN A 637 -16.76 2.41 -5.61
C ASN A 637 -15.74 2.12 -6.74
N THR A 638 -16.18 1.87 -7.98
CA THR A 638 -15.29 1.83 -9.16
C THR A 638 -15.01 3.27 -9.62
N ARG A 639 -14.05 3.88 -8.92
CA ARG A 639 -13.56 5.23 -9.17
C ARG A 639 -12.93 5.40 -10.56
N ILE A 640 -12.97 6.63 -11.07
CA ILE A 640 -12.38 7.04 -12.34
C ILE A 640 -11.28 8.07 -12.12
N LEU A 641 -10.12 7.86 -12.75
CA LEU A 641 -9.04 8.82 -12.87
C LEU A 641 -8.97 9.27 -14.33
N LEU A 642 -9.00 10.57 -14.59
CA LEU A 642 -8.71 11.09 -15.93
C LEU A 642 -7.19 11.31 -16.00
N SER A 643 -6.47 10.22 -16.27
CA SER A 643 -5.00 10.09 -16.07
C SER A 643 -4.17 10.92 -17.04
N GLU A 644 -4.78 11.34 -18.15
CA GLU A 644 -4.19 12.18 -19.17
C GLU A 644 -5.33 12.86 -19.94
N THR A 645 -5.27 14.18 -20.13
CA THR A 645 -6.18 14.93 -21.01
C THR A 645 -5.50 16.21 -21.46
N GLY A 646 -5.31 16.39 -22.76
CA GLY A 646 -4.73 17.60 -23.34
C GLY A 646 -5.69 18.32 -24.27
N PHE A 647 -5.50 19.63 -24.40
CA PHE A 647 -6.25 20.50 -25.31
C PHE A 647 -5.25 21.30 -26.14
N SER A 648 -5.34 21.26 -27.47
CA SER A 648 -4.34 21.90 -28.33
C SER A 648 -4.59 23.40 -28.48
N SER A 649 -3.59 24.24 -28.17
CA SER A 649 -3.63 25.69 -28.42
C SER A 649 -3.55 26.10 -29.89
N GLY A 650 -3.61 25.13 -30.83
CA GLY A 650 -3.54 25.38 -32.27
C GLY A 650 -4.70 26.19 -32.86
N GLN A 651 -5.83 26.32 -32.15
CA GLN A 651 -6.90 27.26 -32.51
C GLN A 651 -6.69 28.64 -31.87
N SER A 652 -6.38 28.66 -30.58
CA SER A 652 -6.13 29.87 -29.75
C SER A 652 -5.73 29.42 -28.34
N GLU A 653 -4.88 30.20 -27.65
CA GLU A 653 -4.57 29.97 -26.24
C GLU A 653 -5.76 30.27 -25.31
N GLN A 654 -6.63 31.20 -25.68
CA GLN A 654 -7.89 31.47 -24.97
C GLN A 654 -8.86 30.29 -25.10
N ILE A 655 -8.95 29.64 -26.26
CA ILE A 655 -9.77 28.42 -26.44
C ILE A 655 -9.16 27.25 -25.66
N GLN A 656 -7.82 27.10 -25.64
CA GLN A 656 -7.14 26.13 -24.77
C GLN A 656 -7.48 26.36 -23.29
N ALA A 657 -7.38 27.60 -22.82
CA ALA A 657 -7.65 27.97 -21.44
C ALA A 657 -9.13 27.75 -21.05
N ALA A 658 -10.06 28.12 -21.94
CA ALA A 658 -11.49 27.87 -21.79
C ALA A 658 -11.81 26.37 -21.68
N ALA A 659 -11.16 25.55 -22.50
CA ALA A 659 -11.27 24.09 -22.44
C ALA A 659 -10.73 23.51 -21.14
N ILE A 660 -9.58 23.99 -20.66
CA ILE A 660 -8.98 23.54 -19.38
C ILE A 660 -9.90 23.89 -18.20
N ALA A 661 -10.43 25.10 -18.11
CA ALA A 661 -11.37 25.51 -17.07
C ALA A 661 -12.65 24.67 -17.09
N TYR A 662 -13.29 24.55 -18.26
CA TYR A 662 -14.52 23.79 -18.43
C TYR A 662 -14.33 22.29 -18.13
N ALA A 663 -13.22 21.69 -18.61
CA ALA A 663 -12.87 20.31 -18.30
C ALA A 663 -12.64 20.09 -16.79
N TYR A 664 -11.94 21.02 -16.12
CA TYR A 664 -11.74 20.95 -14.68
C TYR A 664 -13.06 21.04 -13.92
N TYR A 665 -13.95 21.98 -14.25
CA TYR A 665 -15.26 22.09 -13.60
C TYR A 665 -16.16 20.87 -13.84
N ILE A 666 -16.11 20.24 -15.02
CA ILE A 666 -16.77 18.95 -15.28
C ILE A 666 -16.20 17.86 -14.35
N ALA A 667 -14.88 17.78 -14.18
CA ALA A 667 -14.25 16.77 -13.33
C ALA A 667 -14.53 16.99 -11.84
N GLU A 668 -14.41 18.22 -11.36
CA GLU A 668 -14.68 18.63 -9.98
C GLU A 668 -16.13 18.36 -9.58
N SER A 669 -17.09 18.70 -10.46
CA SER A 669 -18.52 18.47 -10.25
C SER A 669 -18.97 17.01 -10.37
N ASN A 670 -18.11 16.08 -10.84
CA ASN A 670 -18.48 14.69 -11.08
C ASN A 670 -18.02 13.74 -9.95
N ASP A 671 -18.97 13.23 -9.17
CA ASP A 671 -18.73 12.33 -8.03
C ASP A 671 -18.00 11.03 -8.36
N MET A 672 -17.95 10.58 -9.63
CA MET A 672 -17.22 9.37 -10.02
C MET A 672 -15.74 9.63 -10.34
N VAL A 673 -15.37 10.88 -10.59
CA VAL A 673 -14.00 11.30 -10.95
C VAL A 673 -13.22 11.65 -9.67
N ASP A 674 -12.02 11.08 -9.55
CA ASP A 674 -11.06 11.35 -8.48
C ASP A 674 -10.14 12.53 -8.81
N ALA A 675 -9.66 12.64 -10.06
CA ALA A 675 -8.77 13.71 -10.51
C ALA A 675 -8.82 13.90 -12.04
N LEU A 676 -8.44 15.10 -12.49
CA LEU A 676 -8.13 15.43 -13.89
C LEU A 676 -6.65 15.79 -14.02
N ILE A 677 -5.88 14.95 -14.71
CA ILE A 677 -4.47 15.19 -14.98
C ILE A 677 -4.34 15.83 -16.38
N ILE A 678 -4.04 17.12 -16.42
CA ILE A 678 -3.77 17.81 -17.68
C ILE A 678 -2.45 17.31 -18.28
N SER A 679 -2.48 16.93 -19.55
CA SER A 679 -1.29 16.85 -20.41
C SER A 679 -1.16 18.23 -21.06
N ARG A 680 -0.07 18.99 -20.88
CA ARG A 680 1.20 18.69 -20.16
C ARG A 680 1.84 19.97 -19.61
N HIS A 681 2.98 19.86 -18.90
CA HIS A 681 3.67 21.05 -18.38
C HIS A 681 4.14 22.01 -19.51
N VAL A 682 4.83 21.47 -20.52
CA VAL A 682 5.47 22.20 -21.62
C VAL A 682 5.15 21.50 -22.94
N ASP A 683 4.88 22.24 -24.02
CA ASP A 683 4.64 21.65 -25.35
C ASP A 683 5.78 20.70 -25.76
N ASN A 684 5.43 19.55 -26.35
CA ASN A 684 6.41 18.63 -26.92
C ASN A 684 6.67 18.97 -28.41
N GLU A 685 7.93 19.00 -28.85
CA GLU A 685 8.27 19.33 -30.24
C GLU A 685 7.65 18.39 -31.29
N VAL A 686 7.53 17.10 -30.98
CA VAL A 686 6.98 16.10 -31.90
C VAL A 686 5.47 16.27 -32.02
N GLU A 687 4.79 16.59 -30.91
CA GLU A 687 3.38 17.00 -30.90
C GLU A 687 3.15 18.31 -31.68
N ILE A 688 4.03 19.32 -31.54
CA ILE A 688 3.96 20.58 -32.30
C ILE A 688 3.98 20.31 -33.81
N ARG A 689 4.85 19.40 -34.28
CA ARG A 689 4.94 18.97 -35.68
C ARG A 689 3.69 18.23 -36.18
N GLN A 690 2.83 17.75 -35.27
CA GLN A 690 1.51 17.15 -35.53
C GLN A 690 0.35 18.14 -35.28
N ASN A 691 0.64 19.43 -35.08
CA ASN A 691 -0.31 20.50 -34.72
C ASN A 691 -1.01 20.31 -33.35
N ILE A 692 -0.37 19.57 -32.44
CA ILE A 692 -0.81 19.33 -31.07
C ILE A 692 0.04 20.19 -30.12
N ARG A 693 -0.58 21.10 -29.36
CA ARG A 693 0.09 22.07 -28.48
C ARG A 693 -0.58 22.11 -27.11
N THR A 694 -0.39 21.05 -26.35
CA THR A 694 -1.09 20.71 -25.10
C THR A 694 -0.46 21.32 -23.84
N GLY A 695 0.75 21.86 -23.94
CA GLY A 695 1.48 22.44 -22.81
C GLY A 695 0.81 23.67 -22.21
N LEU A 696 0.99 23.89 -20.90
CA LEU A 696 0.72 25.18 -20.24
C LEU A 696 1.79 26.24 -20.61
N TRP A 697 2.98 25.80 -21.01
CA TRP A 697 4.03 26.63 -21.59
C TRP A 697 4.32 26.25 -23.05
N THR A 698 4.82 27.21 -23.84
CA THR A 698 5.53 26.91 -25.09
C THR A 698 6.88 26.25 -24.79
N THR A 699 7.44 25.50 -25.75
CA THR A 699 8.85 25.06 -25.69
C THR A 699 9.74 25.94 -26.58
N TYR A 700 11.01 26.07 -26.22
CA TYR A 700 12.05 26.36 -27.21
C TYR A 700 12.03 25.26 -28.29
N GLY A 701 12.22 25.65 -29.56
CA GLY A 701 12.14 24.78 -30.72
C GLY A 701 13.39 24.87 -31.59
N ASP A 702 14.55 24.64 -30.99
CA ASP A 702 15.84 24.65 -31.68
C ASP A 702 16.59 23.32 -31.52
N SER A 703 17.39 22.98 -32.53
CA SER A 703 18.06 21.67 -32.68
C SER A 703 19.11 21.35 -31.61
N ILE A 704 19.43 22.28 -30.71
CA ILE A 704 20.48 22.13 -29.68
C ILE A 704 19.87 21.63 -28.36
N HIS A 705 18.56 21.77 -28.17
CA HIS A 705 17.87 21.55 -26.90
C HIS A 705 16.78 20.44 -27.01
N PRO A 706 17.15 19.15 -27.06
CA PRO A 706 16.23 18.03 -27.34
C PRO A 706 15.28 17.67 -26.17
N ASN A 707 15.06 18.58 -25.22
CA ASN A 707 14.25 18.39 -24.02
C ASN A 707 13.14 19.46 -23.96
N GLU A 708 12.01 19.14 -23.32
CA GLU A 708 10.87 20.05 -23.15
C GLU A 708 11.22 21.25 -22.26
N TRP A 709 11.69 22.33 -22.87
CA TRP A 709 12.24 23.51 -22.22
C TRP A 709 11.28 24.68 -22.34
N ALA A 710 10.60 24.98 -21.23
CA ALA A 710 9.58 26.04 -21.19
C ALA A 710 10.16 27.40 -21.57
N ASP A 711 9.56 28.02 -22.58
CA ASP A 711 9.90 29.36 -23.07
C ASP A 711 8.96 30.40 -22.44
N ARG A 712 7.67 30.36 -22.78
CA ARG A 712 6.65 31.34 -22.37
C ARG A 712 5.45 30.66 -21.71
N LYS A 713 4.99 31.19 -20.56
CA LYS A 713 3.69 30.87 -19.95
C LYS A 713 2.56 31.22 -20.94
N LYS A 714 1.75 30.25 -21.36
CA LYS A 714 0.56 30.50 -22.20
C LYS A 714 -0.56 31.13 -21.37
N TYR A 715 -1.58 31.69 -22.01
CA TYR A 715 -2.78 32.17 -21.29
C TYR A 715 -3.42 31.07 -20.41
N ALA A 716 -3.40 29.82 -20.88
CA ALA A 716 -3.83 28.64 -20.14
C ALA A 716 -3.14 28.42 -18.79
N TRP A 717 -1.88 28.84 -18.63
CA TRP A 717 -1.13 28.70 -17.37
C TRP A 717 -1.77 29.51 -16.23
N TYR A 718 -2.18 30.74 -16.50
CA TYR A 718 -2.81 31.62 -15.50
C TYR A 718 -4.20 31.12 -15.10
N VAL A 719 -5.00 30.68 -16.08
CA VAL A 719 -6.31 30.07 -15.82
C VAL A 719 -6.15 28.80 -14.98
N PHE A 720 -5.18 27.94 -15.31
CA PHE A 720 -4.87 26.75 -14.53
C PHE A 720 -4.36 27.07 -13.11
N LYS A 721 -3.70 28.21 -12.88
CA LYS A 721 -3.28 28.68 -11.53
C LYS A 721 -4.47 29.02 -10.63
N TYR A 722 -5.52 29.65 -11.18
CA TYR A 722 -6.60 30.27 -10.38
C TYR A 722 -7.95 29.56 -10.41
N MET A 723 -8.22 28.65 -11.34
CA MET A 723 -9.55 28.01 -11.51
C MET A 723 -10.05 27.18 -10.31
N ASP A 724 -9.17 26.73 -9.41
CA ASP A 724 -9.51 25.98 -8.18
C ASP A 724 -9.27 26.80 -6.90
N THR A 725 -9.57 28.10 -6.97
CA THR A 725 -9.24 29.08 -5.92
C THR A 725 -10.36 30.11 -5.73
N THR A 726 -10.25 30.97 -4.72
CA THR A 726 -11.18 32.11 -4.55
C THR A 726 -11.20 33.08 -5.75
N LYS A 727 -10.18 33.05 -6.62
CA LYS A 727 -10.11 33.82 -7.89
C LYS A 727 -10.67 33.05 -9.10
N SER A 728 -11.42 31.97 -8.87
CA SER A 728 -12.01 31.10 -9.89
C SER A 728 -12.72 31.88 -11.02
N SER A 729 -13.81 32.61 -10.72
CA SER A 729 -14.58 33.39 -11.72
C SER A 729 -13.76 34.45 -12.46
N GLU A 730 -12.91 35.20 -11.73
CA GLU A 730 -12.00 36.24 -12.26
C GLU A 730 -11.18 35.72 -13.45
N TRP A 731 -10.81 34.43 -13.42
CA TRP A 731 -9.94 33.79 -14.42
C TRP A 731 -10.64 32.76 -15.32
N THR A 732 -11.94 32.52 -15.18
CA THR A 732 -12.64 31.52 -16.01
C THR A 732 -13.87 32.04 -16.73
N ASP A 733 -14.58 33.07 -16.25
CA ASP A 733 -15.87 33.46 -16.83
C ASP A 733 -15.76 33.99 -18.27
N PHE A 734 -14.57 34.44 -18.70
CA PHE A 734 -14.25 34.73 -20.10
C PHE A 734 -14.56 33.55 -21.05
N ALA A 735 -14.45 32.32 -20.56
CA ALA A 735 -14.67 31.08 -21.31
C ALA A 735 -16.14 30.90 -21.73
N LEU A 736 -17.09 31.44 -20.96
CA LEU A 736 -18.52 31.35 -21.27
C LEU A 736 -18.84 31.96 -22.64
N ASN A 737 -18.13 33.03 -23.04
CA ASN A 737 -18.23 33.64 -24.37
C ASN A 737 -17.76 32.71 -25.50
N TYR A 738 -16.67 31.95 -25.28
CA TYR A 738 -16.16 30.97 -26.24
C TYR A 738 -17.03 29.71 -26.34
N ILE A 739 -17.61 29.29 -25.21
CA ILE A 739 -18.50 28.13 -25.11
C ILE A 739 -19.94 28.47 -25.58
N ARG A 740 -20.30 29.76 -25.58
CA ARG A 740 -21.66 30.29 -25.83
C ARG A 740 -22.68 29.83 -24.79
N ALA A 741 -22.29 29.87 -23.51
CA ALA A 741 -23.14 29.58 -22.35
C ALA A 741 -23.40 30.84 -21.52
N THR A 742 -24.48 30.87 -20.74
CA THR A 742 -24.84 32.02 -19.89
C THR A 742 -24.32 31.92 -18.45
N SER A 743 -24.13 30.69 -17.94
CA SER A 743 -23.52 30.44 -16.63
C SER A 743 -22.97 29.01 -16.54
N TRP A 744 -22.03 28.77 -15.63
CA TRP A 744 -21.49 27.45 -15.36
C TRP A 744 -22.53 26.48 -14.78
N GLU A 745 -23.42 26.97 -13.91
CA GLU A 745 -24.56 26.21 -13.36
C GLU A 745 -25.52 25.70 -14.45
N SER A 746 -25.73 26.48 -15.52
CA SER A 746 -26.58 26.05 -16.66
C SER A 746 -25.92 24.98 -17.53
N LEU A 747 -24.58 24.91 -17.50
CA LEU A 747 -23.74 24.12 -18.40
C LEU A 747 -23.31 22.79 -17.76
N ILE A 748 -23.08 22.77 -16.45
CA ILE A 748 -22.45 21.68 -15.71
C ILE A 748 -23.35 21.21 -14.56
N PRO A 749 -24.03 20.05 -14.70
CA PRO A 749 -24.81 19.48 -13.61
C PRO A 749 -23.95 19.20 -12.38
N GLY A 750 -24.34 19.77 -11.23
CA GLY A 750 -23.61 19.65 -9.95
C GLY A 750 -22.52 20.70 -9.72
N PHE A 751 -22.32 21.64 -10.64
CA PHE A 751 -21.50 22.83 -10.39
C PHE A 751 -22.14 23.74 -9.35
N SER A 752 -21.31 24.44 -8.58
CA SER A 752 -21.74 25.50 -7.67
C SER A 752 -20.56 26.42 -7.36
N GLN A 753 -20.68 27.71 -7.68
CA GLN A 753 -19.58 28.66 -7.49
C GLN A 753 -19.08 28.75 -6.03
N SER A 754 -19.94 28.52 -5.04
CA SER A 754 -19.58 28.52 -3.61
C SER A 754 -18.55 27.44 -3.25
N ARG A 755 -18.43 26.36 -4.02
CA ARG A 755 -17.36 25.35 -3.82
C ARG A 755 -15.98 25.97 -4.05
N PHE A 756 -15.81 26.76 -5.11
CA PHE A 756 -14.53 27.36 -5.48
C PHE A 756 -14.18 28.56 -4.58
N LEU A 757 -15.20 29.29 -4.11
CA LEU A 757 -15.03 30.31 -3.06
C LEU A 757 -14.65 29.71 -1.69
N ALA A 758 -14.84 28.40 -1.48
CA ALA A 758 -14.38 27.65 -0.31
C ALA A 758 -13.10 26.82 -0.55
N MET A 759 -12.49 26.91 -1.74
CA MET A 759 -11.15 26.39 -2.01
C MET A 759 -10.08 27.41 -1.56
N ARG A 760 -8.80 27.17 -1.89
CA ARG A 760 -7.70 28.01 -1.40
C ARG A 760 -7.90 29.49 -1.71
N ASN A 761 -7.65 30.33 -0.71
CA ASN A 761 -7.59 31.76 -0.91
C ASN A 761 -6.31 32.13 -1.65
N MET A 762 -6.46 32.76 -2.82
CA MET A 762 -5.36 33.41 -3.55
C MET A 762 -5.54 34.92 -3.43
N ALA A 763 -4.82 35.54 -2.50
CA ALA A 763 -4.77 36.98 -2.34
C ALA A 763 -3.56 37.57 -3.07
N SER A 764 -3.68 38.83 -3.48
CA SER A 764 -2.61 39.59 -4.15
C SER A 764 -2.45 40.96 -3.50
N THR A 765 -1.20 41.38 -3.24
CA THR A 765 -0.87 42.68 -2.65
C THR A 765 0.34 43.30 -3.33
N GLU A 766 0.60 44.59 -3.09
CA GLU A 766 1.69 45.32 -3.71
C GLU A 766 3.05 45.10 -3.02
N VAL A 767 4.12 45.24 -3.81
CA VAL A 767 5.49 45.35 -3.30
C VAL A 767 5.89 46.83 -3.26
N LEU A 768 6.10 47.32 -2.03
CA LEU A 768 6.59 48.65 -1.72
C LEU A 768 8.11 48.72 -1.94
N TRP A 769 8.60 49.92 -2.29
CA TRP A 769 10.02 50.20 -2.55
C TRP A 769 10.58 51.20 -1.53
N PRO A 770 10.78 50.80 -0.25
CA PRO A 770 11.31 51.71 0.77
C PRO A 770 12.74 52.14 0.45
N GLU A 771 13.03 53.45 0.52
CA GLU A 771 14.39 53.96 0.27
C GLU A 771 15.45 53.24 1.13
N LYS A 772 15.11 52.93 2.38
CA LYS A 772 16.03 52.43 3.41
C LYS A 772 15.31 51.45 4.35
N ILE A 773 15.69 50.17 4.33
CA ILE A 773 15.37 49.23 5.42
C ILE A 773 16.44 49.38 6.51
N THR A 774 16.02 49.70 7.74
CA THR A 774 16.93 49.89 8.90
C THR A 774 16.98 48.62 9.76
N PRO A 775 18.13 47.94 9.92
CA PRO A 775 18.24 46.66 10.65
C PRO A 775 17.66 46.66 12.07
N LYS A 776 17.73 47.78 12.81
CA LYS A 776 17.25 47.86 14.21
C LYS A 776 15.73 47.66 14.39
N TYR A 777 14.96 47.72 13.30
CA TYR A 777 13.52 47.48 13.29
C TYR A 777 13.14 46.16 12.58
N VAL A 778 14.14 45.38 12.13
CA VAL A 778 13.95 44.07 11.49
C VAL A 778 14.16 42.98 12.54
N GLN A 779 13.21 42.07 12.70
CA GLN A 779 13.42 40.79 13.38
C GLN A 779 13.85 39.77 12.32
N PRO A 780 15.12 39.32 12.29
CA PRO A 780 15.65 38.59 11.14
C PRO A 780 15.00 37.22 10.92
N ILE A 781 14.62 36.94 9.67
CA ILE A 781 14.08 35.65 9.24
C ILE A 781 15.09 34.98 8.31
N SER A 782 15.65 33.85 8.78
CA SER A 782 16.62 33.08 7.99
C SER A 782 15.93 32.08 7.07
N LEU A 783 15.78 32.44 5.79
CA LEU A 783 15.12 31.56 4.80
C LEU A 783 15.92 30.29 4.43
N GLN A 784 17.22 30.21 4.73
CA GLN A 784 18.07 29.03 4.48
C GLN A 784 19.00 28.64 5.65
N GLY A 785 18.74 29.14 6.88
CA GLY A 785 19.47 28.74 8.08
C GLY A 785 20.86 29.37 8.26
N SER A 786 21.23 30.41 7.49
CA SER A 786 22.49 31.14 7.61
C SER A 786 22.30 32.67 7.67
N GLU A 787 23.32 33.39 8.14
CA GLU A 787 23.37 34.88 8.15
C GLU A 787 23.59 35.53 6.77
N SER A 788 23.98 34.77 5.75
CA SER A 788 24.16 35.29 4.39
C SER A 788 23.79 34.22 3.40
N GLN A 789 22.78 34.51 2.58
CA GLN A 789 22.12 33.52 1.74
C GLN A 789 22.35 33.89 0.29
N THR A 790 23.18 33.08 -0.38
CA THR A 790 23.46 33.19 -1.81
C THR A 790 23.12 31.88 -2.47
N ILE A 791 22.05 31.89 -3.26
CA ILE A 791 21.72 30.79 -4.18
C ILE A 791 22.29 31.12 -5.56
N SER A 792 22.74 30.09 -6.27
CA SER A 792 23.14 30.17 -7.67
C SER A 792 22.19 29.35 -8.51
N TYR A 793 21.84 29.85 -9.69
CA TYR A 793 21.23 29.08 -10.75
C TYR A 793 22.27 28.07 -11.28
N ARG A 794 22.15 26.80 -10.83
CA ARG A 794 23.12 25.73 -11.11
C ARG A 794 22.61 24.74 -12.14
N GLY A 795 22.81 25.01 -13.43
CA GLY A 795 22.70 23.97 -14.45
C GLY A 795 22.55 24.48 -15.88
N SER A 796 23.21 23.79 -16.80
CA SER A 796 22.93 23.86 -18.25
C SER A 796 21.69 23.05 -18.66
N GLY A 797 21.25 22.11 -17.81
CA GLY A 797 20.07 21.25 -18.02
C GLY A 797 18.79 21.70 -17.30
N LEU A 798 18.88 22.66 -16.36
CA LEU A 798 17.70 23.27 -15.74
C LEU A 798 17.02 24.24 -16.72
N ASN A 799 15.73 24.43 -16.53
CA ASN A 799 14.92 25.34 -17.32
C ASN A 799 15.23 26.82 -16.94
N LYS A 800 15.71 27.60 -17.92
CA LYS A 800 16.24 28.95 -17.71
C LYS A 800 15.17 30.01 -17.40
N ASN A 801 13.90 29.66 -17.58
CA ASN A 801 12.76 30.59 -17.50
C ASN A 801 11.80 30.28 -16.33
N VAL A 802 12.05 29.25 -15.51
CA VAL A 802 11.23 28.97 -14.30
C VAL A 802 11.67 29.78 -13.08
N SER A 803 10.71 29.97 -12.17
CA SER A 803 10.91 30.48 -10.82
C SER A 803 11.92 29.63 -10.04
N TRP A 804 12.93 30.25 -9.45
CA TRP A 804 13.85 29.64 -8.46
C TRP A 804 14.16 30.68 -7.37
N GLY A 805 14.51 30.26 -6.15
CA GLY A 805 14.52 31.21 -5.04
C GLY A 805 14.79 30.64 -3.65
N PHE A 806 14.51 31.46 -2.65
CA PHE A 806 14.56 31.12 -1.23
C PHE A 806 13.18 30.69 -0.75
N SER A 807 13.08 29.64 0.07
CA SER A 807 11.81 29.20 0.67
C SER A 807 12.04 28.60 2.05
N LYS A 808 11.14 28.88 2.99
CA LYS A 808 11.23 28.46 4.39
C LYS A 808 9.87 28.03 4.90
N ASN A 809 9.78 26.76 5.28
CA ASN A 809 8.69 26.21 6.08
C ASN A 809 8.96 26.46 7.57
N TYR A 810 7.91 26.64 8.37
CA TYR A 810 8.00 26.86 9.81
C TYR A 810 7.18 25.82 10.58
N ASP A 811 7.83 25.11 11.50
CA ASP A 811 7.17 24.17 12.42
C ASP A 811 6.31 24.92 13.46
N VAL A 812 6.71 26.16 13.78
CA VAL A 812 5.93 27.14 14.57
C VAL A 812 5.67 28.36 13.67
N PRO A 813 4.42 28.60 13.23
CA PRO A 813 4.10 29.65 12.25
C PRO A 813 4.43 31.08 12.74
N VAL A 814 4.83 31.95 11.80
CA VAL A 814 5.14 33.37 12.05
C VAL A 814 3.86 34.21 11.98
N SER A 815 3.77 35.25 12.81
CA SER A 815 2.61 36.16 12.87
C SER A 815 2.97 37.58 12.46
N PHE A 816 2.24 38.14 11.49
CA PHE A 816 2.41 39.52 11.00
C PHE A 816 1.37 40.49 11.59
N THR A 817 0.66 40.09 12.65
CA THR A 817 -0.36 40.92 13.32
C THR A 817 0.23 42.07 14.13
N VAL A 818 1.39 41.85 14.76
CA VAL A 818 2.12 42.87 15.54
C VAL A 818 3.21 43.56 14.71
N GLN A 819 3.72 42.88 13.68
CA GLN A 819 4.84 43.34 12.85
C GLN A 819 4.38 43.31 11.39
N PRO A 820 3.73 44.37 10.90
CA PRO A 820 2.80 44.28 9.76
C PRO A 820 3.46 44.05 8.40
N TYR A 821 4.76 44.34 8.27
CA TYR A 821 5.50 44.19 7.03
C TYR A 821 6.47 43.02 7.07
N PHE A 822 6.53 42.27 5.97
CA PHE A 822 7.75 41.57 5.59
C PHE A 822 8.64 42.52 4.80
N VAL A 823 9.94 42.55 5.12
CA VAL A 823 10.94 43.31 4.37
C VAL A 823 12.05 42.39 3.92
N THR A 824 12.71 42.72 2.81
CA THR A 824 13.93 42.06 2.36
C THR A 824 14.81 43.04 1.60
N ARG A 825 16.12 42.79 1.61
CA ARG A 825 17.07 43.47 0.71
C ARG A 825 17.86 42.42 -0.05
N LEU A 826 17.78 42.47 -1.38
CA LEU A 826 18.30 41.41 -2.24
C LEU A 826 18.92 41.96 -3.53
N GLN A 827 19.81 41.17 -4.12
CA GLN A 827 20.44 41.40 -5.43
C GLN A 827 20.29 40.13 -6.25
N VAL A 828 19.77 40.23 -7.47
CA VAL A 828 19.81 39.13 -8.46
C VAL A 828 20.73 39.54 -9.61
N THR A 829 21.58 38.62 -10.08
CA THR A 829 22.57 38.85 -11.14
C THR A 829 22.42 37.82 -12.25
N GLY A 830 22.56 38.23 -13.52
CA GLY A 830 22.61 37.31 -14.66
C GLY A 830 21.28 37.01 -15.36
N SER A 831 20.35 37.97 -15.37
CA SER A 831 19.23 38.00 -16.32
C SER A 831 19.69 38.64 -17.63
N THR A 832 19.39 38.03 -18.80
CA THR A 832 19.77 38.61 -20.11
C THR A 832 19.19 40.00 -20.33
N ASN A 833 17.97 40.24 -19.82
CA ASN A 833 17.25 41.51 -20.00
C ASN A 833 17.60 42.57 -18.93
N ARG A 834 18.55 42.26 -18.03
CA ARG A 834 18.92 43.10 -16.86
C ARG A 834 17.75 43.46 -15.93
N GLN A 835 16.66 42.70 -16.01
CA GLN A 835 15.48 42.84 -15.18
C GLN A 835 15.03 41.46 -14.69
N VAL A 836 14.45 41.40 -13.51
CA VAL A 836 13.95 40.16 -12.90
C VAL A 836 12.63 40.43 -12.19
N THR A 837 11.68 39.52 -12.35
CA THR A 837 10.47 39.45 -11.53
C THR A 837 10.84 38.82 -10.19
N VAL A 838 10.66 39.57 -9.10
CA VAL A 838 10.65 39.05 -7.73
C VAL A 838 9.22 38.73 -7.36
N LYS A 839 9.01 37.52 -6.81
CA LYS A 839 7.72 37.04 -6.30
C LYS A 839 7.86 36.62 -4.86
N MET A 840 7.14 37.29 -3.97
CA MET A 840 7.07 36.94 -2.55
C MET A 840 5.74 36.23 -2.27
N ARG A 841 5.80 35.04 -1.66
CA ARG A 841 4.63 34.24 -1.27
C ARG A 841 4.63 34.04 0.23
N PHE A 842 3.46 34.20 0.85
CA PHE A 842 3.22 33.93 2.26
C PHE A 842 2.06 32.94 2.36
N CYS A 843 2.30 31.76 2.92
CA CYS A 843 1.31 30.69 2.99
C CYS A 843 0.82 30.48 4.42
N SER A 844 -0.46 30.15 4.54
CA SER A 844 -1.10 29.68 5.77
C SER A 844 -1.88 28.41 5.43
N GLY A 845 -1.19 27.28 5.43
CA GLY A 845 -1.66 26.03 4.83
C GLY A 845 -1.77 26.17 3.32
N GLU A 846 -2.95 25.84 2.75
CA GLU A 846 -3.21 25.95 1.31
C GLU A 846 -3.47 27.41 0.84
N ASN A 847 -3.73 28.35 1.75
CA ASN A 847 -4.00 29.75 1.42
C ASN A 847 -2.69 30.51 1.15
N VAL A 848 -2.67 31.40 0.14
CA VAL A 848 -1.49 32.14 -0.30
C VAL A 848 -1.78 33.62 -0.51
N LEU A 849 -0.94 34.48 0.07
CA LEU A 849 -0.77 35.89 -0.31
C LEU A 849 0.43 36.00 -1.24
N GLU A 850 0.25 36.61 -2.40
CA GLU A 850 1.30 36.79 -3.41
C GLU A 850 1.55 38.28 -3.69
N ALA A 851 2.82 38.67 -3.75
CA ALA A 851 3.25 40.01 -4.12
C ALA A 851 4.35 39.93 -5.18
N GLU A 852 4.18 40.60 -6.31
CA GLU A 852 5.08 40.51 -7.47
C GLU A 852 5.60 41.90 -7.89
N LYS A 853 6.87 41.98 -8.29
CA LYS A 853 7.49 43.22 -8.79
C LYS A 853 8.64 42.95 -9.74
N VAL A 854 8.71 43.66 -10.85
CA VAL A 854 9.92 43.72 -11.69
C VAL A 854 10.92 44.67 -11.05
N ILE A 855 12.17 44.24 -10.90
CA ILE A 855 13.29 45.02 -10.37
C ILE A 855 14.45 45.03 -11.37
N PRO A 856 15.36 46.04 -11.33
CA PRO A 856 16.63 45.94 -12.03
C PRO A 856 17.50 44.81 -11.45
N SER A 857 18.17 44.05 -12.31
CA SER A 857 19.22 43.12 -11.87
C SER A 857 20.54 43.85 -11.61
N GLU A 858 21.55 43.11 -11.17
CA GLU A 858 22.92 43.55 -10.84
C GLU A 858 23.05 44.51 -9.64
N LYS A 859 21.96 45.06 -9.10
CA LYS A 859 21.96 45.96 -7.93
C LYS A 859 21.23 45.34 -6.74
N TYR A 860 21.57 45.80 -5.53
CA TYR A 860 20.75 45.55 -4.35
C TYR A 860 19.54 46.48 -4.34
N VAL A 861 18.35 45.92 -4.16
CA VAL A 861 17.10 46.66 -3.92
C VAL A 861 16.56 46.35 -2.54
N ASN A 862 15.85 47.30 -1.94
CA ASN A 862 15.01 47.07 -0.77
C ASN A 862 13.58 46.80 -1.27
N LEU A 863 12.89 45.82 -0.69
CA LEU A 863 11.51 45.49 -0.99
C LEU A 863 10.75 45.28 0.31
N ALA A 864 9.47 45.66 0.34
CA ALA A 864 8.58 45.37 1.45
C ALA A 864 7.19 44.95 0.97
N VAL A 865 6.51 44.14 1.78
CA VAL A 865 5.14 43.69 1.58
C VAL A 865 4.39 43.88 2.89
N LYS A 866 3.25 44.57 2.86
CA LYS A 866 2.35 44.64 4.01
C LYS A 866 1.53 43.35 4.07
N VAL A 867 1.82 42.50 5.05
CA VAL A 867 1.20 41.17 5.20
C VAL A 867 -0.01 41.25 6.13
N SER A 868 -0.01 42.14 7.13
CA SER A 868 -1.07 42.30 8.15
C SER A 868 -2.50 42.38 7.61
N ASP A 869 -2.66 42.94 6.42
CA ASP A 869 -3.97 43.27 5.84
C ASP A 869 -4.65 42.03 5.22
N TRP A 870 -3.93 40.90 5.16
CA TRP A 870 -4.47 39.62 4.75
C TRP A 870 -5.04 38.85 5.94
N GLN A 871 -6.26 38.34 5.83
CA GLN A 871 -6.98 37.65 6.92
C GLN A 871 -6.24 36.45 7.54
N TYR A 872 -5.26 35.85 6.85
CA TYR A 872 -4.45 34.73 7.35
C TYR A 872 -3.06 35.14 7.87
N ALA A 873 -2.74 36.44 7.94
CA ALA A 873 -1.47 37.00 8.42
C ALA A 873 -1.08 36.57 9.85
N GLY A 874 -2.04 36.08 10.63
CA GLY A 874 -1.82 35.58 11.99
C GLY A 874 -0.98 34.30 12.09
N ARG A 875 -0.90 33.48 11.02
CA ARG A 875 -0.34 32.12 11.09
C ARG A 875 0.36 31.68 9.78
N ILE A 876 1.47 32.32 9.45
CA ILE A 876 2.27 32.03 8.24
C ILE A 876 3.18 30.82 8.47
N ASP A 877 2.90 29.70 7.82
CA ASP A 877 3.69 28.45 7.92
C ASP A 877 4.67 28.24 6.75
N LYS A 878 4.62 29.07 5.70
CA LYS A 878 5.67 29.16 4.67
C LYS A 878 5.89 30.60 4.19
N ILE A 879 7.15 30.98 3.95
CA ILE A 879 7.55 32.22 3.27
C ILE A 879 8.51 31.88 2.13
N GLU A 880 8.31 32.49 0.98
CA GLU A 880 9.14 32.29 -0.21
C GLU A 880 9.46 33.59 -0.93
N ILE A 881 10.63 33.63 -1.58
CA ILE A 881 11.08 34.70 -2.46
C ILE A 881 11.67 34.06 -3.72
N TYR A 882 10.86 34.03 -4.78
CA TYR A 882 11.21 33.48 -6.09
C TYR A 882 11.62 34.56 -7.10
N PHE A 883 12.45 34.14 -8.06
CA PHE A 883 13.01 34.97 -9.11
C PHE A 883 12.75 34.33 -10.49
N GLN A 884 12.16 35.09 -11.41
CA GLN A 884 11.91 34.71 -12.81
C GLN A 884 12.43 35.82 -13.74
N PRO A 885 13.00 35.55 -14.93
CA PRO A 885 13.43 36.61 -15.85
C PRO A 885 12.24 37.48 -16.26
N ALA A 886 12.38 38.81 -16.23
CA ALA A 886 11.37 39.74 -16.74
C ALA A 886 11.47 39.82 -18.28
N GLY A 887 11.13 38.70 -18.93
CA GLY A 887 11.54 38.40 -20.30
C GLY A 887 13.01 37.99 -20.40
N GLY A 888 13.37 37.37 -21.51
CA GLY A 888 14.69 36.77 -21.68
C GLY A 888 14.87 35.52 -20.82
N ALA A 889 16.10 35.23 -20.41
CA ALA A 889 16.46 34.00 -19.68
C ALA A 889 17.49 34.29 -18.58
N PHE A 890 17.66 33.35 -17.63
CA PHE A 890 18.84 33.33 -16.77
C PHE A 890 20.04 32.68 -17.48
N VAL A 891 21.22 33.29 -17.31
CA VAL A 891 22.49 32.69 -17.77
C VAL A 891 23.05 31.70 -16.74
N SER A 892 23.91 30.78 -17.19
CA SER A 892 24.61 29.86 -16.29
C SER A 892 25.42 30.63 -15.25
N GLY A 893 25.24 30.30 -13.96
CA GLY A 893 25.91 31.01 -12.88
C GLY A 893 25.27 32.33 -12.44
N ALA A 894 24.04 32.62 -12.90
CA ALA A 894 23.18 33.64 -12.28
C ALA A 894 23.02 33.38 -10.77
N LYS A 895 22.81 34.44 -9.97
CA LYS A 895 22.81 34.37 -8.50
C LYS A 895 21.72 35.26 -7.91
N ALA A 896 21.12 34.83 -6.81
CA ALA A 896 20.35 35.71 -5.93
C ALA A 896 21.02 35.73 -4.55
N LYS A 897 21.19 36.93 -4.00
CA LYS A 897 21.80 37.20 -2.69
C LYS A 897 20.79 37.93 -1.82
N LEU A 898 20.72 37.56 -0.55
CA LEU A 898 19.76 38.08 0.42
C LEU A 898 20.48 38.54 1.69
N ASP A 899 20.27 39.80 2.05
CA ASP A 899 20.81 40.47 3.25
C ASP A 899 19.92 40.09 4.45
N SER A 900 20.33 39.07 5.22
CA SER A 900 19.51 38.52 6.31
C SER A 900 19.23 39.55 7.41
N LYS A 901 20.19 40.45 7.67
CA LYS A 901 20.08 41.55 8.66
C LYS A 901 19.10 42.64 8.22
N ARG A 902 18.55 42.51 7.01
CA ARG A 902 17.47 43.33 6.45
C ARG A 902 16.36 42.49 5.83
N THR A 903 16.23 41.22 6.24
CA THR A 903 15.16 40.32 5.79
C THR A 903 14.42 39.74 6.97
N GLY A 904 13.11 39.98 7.06
CA GLY A 904 12.27 39.48 8.14
C GLY A 904 11.02 40.33 8.38
N THR A 905 10.41 40.17 9.55
CA THR A 905 9.31 41.04 10.00
C THR A 905 9.85 42.42 10.41
N TYR A 906 9.08 43.48 10.17
CA TYR A 906 9.49 44.87 10.40
C TYR A 906 8.45 45.64 11.21
N THR A 907 8.93 46.41 12.20
CA THR A 907 8.11 47.20 13.13
C THR A 907 8.12 48.71 12.87
N GLY A 908 8.94 49.19 11.94
CA GLY A 908 8.92 50.59 11.53
C GLY A 908 7.75 50.90 10.58
N VAL A 909 7.38 52.17 10.48
CA VAL A 909 6.52 52.66 9.40
C VAL A 909 7.27 52.53 8.07
N ILE A 910 6.52 52.23 7.00
CA ILE A 910 6.98 52.33 5.62
C ILE A 910 6.00 53.25 4.91
N GLU A 911 6.52 54.41 4.51
CA GLU A 911 5.90 55.40 3.62
C GLU A 911 6.23 55.06 2.16
#